data_AF-A0A4V1SZG8-F1
#
_entry.id   AF-A0A4V1SZG8-F1
#
_cell.length_a   1.000
_cell.length_b   1.000
_cell.length_c   1.000
_cell.angle_alpha   90.00
_cell.angle_beta   90.00
_cell.angle_gamma   90.00
#
_symmetry.space_group_name_H-M   'P 1'
#
loop_
_entity.id
_entity.type
_entity.pdbx_description
1 polymer ?
#
loop_
_entity_poly.entity_id
_entity_poly.type
_entity_poly.pdbx_seq_one_letter_code
_entity_poly.pdbx_strand_id
1 'polypeptide(L)'
;KERMGYRGINTNTITCTTSYGSITPQSQTYRALGLVNDSTIVIMSFNNNIVIKIKTGANDSTINANIPGLYEKGKYEILNFPFPPTGGPNSGPSIPPTQVLLASNPYMIKKDANGKLYAPVGSSAFAPVNRMWTSIDTGRNWIEERNLPTGRNYSEFTNIAIDIAPNGKFLAMGANGVVSDSMPGGVWMSNYVTTPVSAAHTSATFVDCNNGILAGSGNITVTEDGGKTWIDKARPDFVASFYSINGLAYPTLTKTYFGVSNGVVYVSTDKGTTLDPAYSNFNFQMNGVDAIGNDSVWVTGFSQFTVPAASRTTSIFRSFNGGTTWTEIGGFPVGSTAPNLSKMSFGSRNVGYIAGTRNGIYKTTDAGSTWTSINPFPALNEGPAGFPNAFVTYQEIQALDENVVFAIGNMFTSTGIKRVYKSTNGGATWTDITGNIPTLMPVGNLIGLAMSDANNGYVTAGSSLFKTTNGGTTWTMDIAPINQLFETMAFAPRTVPAAIPFQNRKLFLSGLTVQASAHIMEYGNPANINVNTTETVVNTNCSNANAGSITLTTTGGLAPYTYSIDGGTFQTSNVFTGLTQGAHSIVVKDAFCGTLTKTVNISFTDNLTVTATPADTLVCAGAPVQLNAVSAATSYAWSPAAGLSNTAIANPLATVNGNTTYTVTATLGSCVKTSTVSIRIKANPVVNAGPDKTIVDGASVQLNGSGNNATSVFWTPAASLTNANTFTPIAQPSATTTYTMTVNNSEGCTSTDDAVVTVIPYCVKVMNAFTPNGDGINDRWLVTNGNACTDQITVKVFNRYGAVVYENNNYQNDWDGKYKGKPVADGTYYYVIQYRLISGRTVPAKGDVTILR
;
A
#
# COMPACT_ATOMS: atom_id res chain seq x y z
N LYS A 1 7.19 50.22 -19.85
CA LYS A 1 6.64 49.39 -20.96
C LYS A 1 7.41 49.63 -22.26
N GLU A 2 7.38 50.82 -22.87
CA GLU A 2 8.03 51.08 -24.17
C GLU A 2 9.57 51.06 -24.14
N ARG A 3 10.21 51.75 -23.18
CA ARG A 3 11.69 51.73 -23.03
C ARG A 3 12.25 50.38 -22.58
N MET A 4 11.40 49.53 -22.01
CA MET A 4 11.74 48.15 -21.61
C MET A 4 11.45 47.17 -22.75
N GLY A 5 11.45 47.65 -24.00
CA GLY A 5 11.27 46.95 -25.27
C GLY A 5 10.42 45.67 -25.27
N TYR A 6 9.25 45.68 -24.63
CA TYR A 6 8.36 44.51 -24.59
C TYR A 6 7.66 44.30 -25.96
N ARG A 7 8.43 43.78 -26.93
CA ARG A 7 8.00 43.06 -28.14
C ARG A 7 8.55 41.63 -28.15
N GLY A 8 8.79 41.04 -26.97
CA GLY A 8 9.20 39.63 -26.84
C GLY A 8 10.71 39.35 -26.90
N ILE A 9 11.57 40.33 -26.59
CA ILE A 9 13.03 40.12 -26.47
C ILE A 9 13.51 40.62 -25.11
N ASN A 10 14.51 39.95 -24.52
CA ASN A 10 15.19 40.32 -23.28
C ASN A 10 15.62 41.78 -23.31
N THR A 11 15.06 42.62 -22.44
CA THR A 11 15.30 44.06 -22.50
C THR A 11 16.05 44.54 -21.28
N ASN A 12 17.26 45.00 -21.57
CA ASN A 12 18.14 45.88 -20.82
C ASN A 12 17.52 46.53 -19.57
N THR A 13 18.28 46.48 -18.47
CA THR A 13 18.01 47.26 -17.28
C THR A 13 17.89 48.75 -17.62
N ILE A 14 16.90 49.43 -17.06
CA ILE A 14 16.73 50.87 -17.22
C ILE A 14 17.15 51.56 -15.94
N THR A 15 18.13 52.44 -16.03
CA THR A 15 18.49 53.33 -14.93
C THR A 15 17.59 54.56 -14.98
N CYS A 16 16.82 54.78 -13.92
CA CYS A 16 15.99 55.95 -13.70
C CYS A 16 16.44 56.65 -12.43
N THR A 17 16.45 57.98 -12.44
CA THR A 17 16.63 58.75 -11.21
C THR A 17 15.32 58.78 -10.43
N THR A 18 15.31 58.29 -9.20
CA THR A 18 14.13 58.31 -8.32
C THR A 18 14.46 58.94 -6.97
N SER A 19 13.49 59.63 -6.39
CA SER A 19 13.59 60.27 -5.07
C SER A 19 12.58 59.59 -4.16
N TYR A 20 13.04 58.79 -3.20
CA TYR A 20 12.17 58.16 -2.20
C TYR A 20 12.75 58.37 -0.81
N GLY A 21 12.02 59.08 0.06
CA GLY A 21 12.49 59.43 1.42
C GLY A 21 13.71 60.36 1.47
N SER A 22 14.18 60.86 0.34
CA SER A 22 15.29 61.80 0.22
C SER A 22 14.99 62.85 -0.84
N ILE A 23 15.40 64.10 -0.57
CA ILE A 23 15.31 65.23 -1.52
C ILE A 23 16.41 65.16 -2.60
N THR A 24 17.41 64.29 -2.44
CA THR A 24 18.50 64.11 -3.40
C THR A 24 18.17 62.94 -4.34
N PRO A 25 17.98 63.18 -5.65
CA PRO A 25 17.66 62.13 -6.61
C PRO A 25 18.72 61.02 -6.62
N GLN A 26 18.32 59.76 -6.44
CA GLN A 26 19.22 58.60 -6.51
C GLN A 26 19.03 57.87 -7.84
N SER A 27 20.13 57.43 -8.47
CA SER A 27 20.03 56.55 -9.64
C SER A 27 19.64 55.14 -9.20
N GLN A 28 18.51 54.65 -9.69
CA GLN A 28 18.04 53.28 -9.47
C GLN A 28 17.91 52.53 -10.78
N THR A 29 18.36 51.28 -10.79
CA THR A 29 18.33 50.41 -11.96
C THR A 29 17.16 49.44 -11.84
N TYR A 30 16.23 49.50 -12.80
CA TYR A 30 15.01 48.72 -12.81
C TYR A 30 15.01 47.66 -13.93
N ARG A 31 14.36 46.53 -13.66
CA ARG A 31 14.04 45.48 -14.64
C ARG A 31 12.56 45.11 -14.54
N ALA A 32 11.96 44.70 -15.65
CA ALA A 32 10.60 44.18 -15.66
C ALA A 32 10.60 42.73 -15.17
N LEU A 33 9.73 42.42 -14.22
CA LEU A 33 9.47 41.06 -13.76
C LEU A 33 8.35 40.39 -14.57
N GLY A 34 7.36 41.16 -15.04
CA GLY A 34 6.29 40.64 -15.89
C GLY A 34 5.09 41.58 -16.04
N LEU A 35 4.16 41.21 -16.95
CA LEU A 35 2.85 41.84 -17.11
C LEU A 35 1.82 41.09 -16.26
N VAL A 36 1.07 41.80 -15.43
CA VAL A 36 -0.08 41.23 -14.70
C VAL A 36 -1.32 41.24 -15.59
N ASN A 37 -1.44 42.27 -16.44
CA ASN A 37 -2.42 42.44 -17.52
C ASN A 37 -1.99 43.60 -18.43
N ASP A 38 -2.82 43.97 -19.42
CA ASP A 38 -2.53 45.00 -20.42
C ASP A 38 -2.18 46.38 -19.85
N SER A 39 -2.69 46.66 -18.64
CA SER A 39 -2.57 47.94 -17.95
C SER A 39 -1.75 47.85 -16.66
N THR A 40 -1.09 46.73 -16.35
CA THR A 40 -0.35 46.58 -15.09
C THR A 40 0.95 45.81 -15.31
N ILE A 41 2.08 46.43 -14.96
CA ILE A 41 3.41 45.84 -15.01
C ILE A 41 3.98 45.69 -13.59
N VAL A 42 4.84 44.71 -13.37
CA VAL A 42 5.64 44.62 -12.14
C VAL A 42 7.10 44.78 -12.50
N ILE A 43 7.80 45.65 -11.77
CA ILE A 43 9.23 45.92 -11.93
C ILE A 43 9.97 45.68 -10.61
N MET A 44 11.26 45.37 -10.69
CA MET A 44 12.17 45.31 -9.54
C MET A 44 13.28 46.34 -9.67
N SER A 45 13.65 46.98 -8.57
CA SER A 45 14.92 47.69 -8.43
C SER A 45 16.04 46.70 -8.08
N PHE A 46 17.14 46.70 -8.82
CA PHE A 46 18.32 45.87 -8.55
C PHE A 46 19.16 46.37 -7.39
N ASN A 47 19.16 47.69 -7.17
CA ASN A 47 19.97 48.32 -6.14
C ASN A 47 19.46 47.93 -4.74
N ASN A 48 18.13 47.90 -4.60
CA ASN A 48 17.48 47.77 -3.30
C ASN A 48 16.36 46.72 -3.33
N ASN A 49 16.28 45.76 -4.25
CA ASN A 49 15.26 44.69 -4.27
C ASN A 49 13.77 45.12 -4.10
N ILE A 50 13.42 46.38 -4.41
CA ILE A 50 12.06 46.89 -4.28
C ILE A 50 11.24 46.39 -5.45
N VAL A 51 10.12 45.73 -5.17
CA VAL A 51 9.15 45.31 -6.20
C VAL A 51 8.01 46.32 -6.27
N ILE A 52 7.78 46.86 -7.45
CA ILE A 52 6.77 47.90 -7.70
C ILE A 52 5.79 47.38 -8.74
N LYS A 53 4.51 47.37 -8.39
CA LYS A 53 3.40 47.19 -9.33
C LYS A 53 2.99 48.56 -9.86
N ILE A 54 2.95 48.69 -11.17
CA ILE A 54 2.64 49.93 -11.85
C ILE A 54 1.43 49.70 -12.73
N LYS A 55 0.33 50.40 -12.45
CA LYS A 55 -0.74 50.52 -13.43
C LYS A 55 -0.36 51.56 -14.47
N THR A 56 -0.31 51.11 -15.72
CA THR A 56 0.08 51.88 -16.89
C THR A 56 -1.13 52.33 -17.70
N GLY A 57 -2.33 52.42 -17.10
CA GLY A 57 -3.49 53.03 -17.76
C GLY A 57 -3.19 54.49 -18.06
N ALA A 58 -3.57 54.97 -19.25
CA ALA A 58 -3.24 56.32 -19.72
C ALA A 58 -3.70 57.46 -18.78
N ASN A 59 -4.68 57.17 -17.90
CA ASN A 59 -5.31 58.12 -16.98
C ASN A 59 -5.16 57.72 -15.48
N ASP A 60 -4.38 56.68 -15.16
CA ASP A 60 -4.14 56.32 -13.76
C ASP A 60 -3.19 57.33 -13.11
N SER A 61 -3.43 57.72 -11.85
CA SER A 61 -2.54 58.62 -11.11
C SER A 61 -2.36 58.23 -9.64
N THR A 62 -1.21 58.59 -9.06
CA THR A 62 -0.88 58.38 -7.64
C THR A 62 -0.74 59.72 -6.94
N ILE A 63 -1.32 59.86 -5.74
CA ILE A 63 -1.06 61.04 -4.90
C ILE A 63 0.41 61.05 -4.52
N ASN A 64 1.10 62.15 -4.82
CA ASN A 64 2.47 62.36 -4.39
C ASN A 64 2.49 62.50 -2.87
N ALA A 65 3.17 61.59 -2.18
CA ALA A 65 3.21 61.54 -0.73
C ALA A 65 3.92 62.75 -0.09
N ASN A 66 4.75 63.46 -0.85
CA ASN A 66 5.53 64.61 -0.38
C ASN A 66 4.89 65.95 -0.73
N ILE A 67 3.90 65.97 -1.63
CA ILE A 67 3.24 67.20 -2.11
C ILE A 67 1.72 66.96 -2.13
N PRO A 68 0.99 67.36 -1.08
CA PRO A 68 -0.45 67.20 -1.00
C PRO A 68 -1.16 67.84 -2.20
N GLY A 69 -1.99 67.06 -2.90
CA GLY A 69 -2.77 67.50 -4.07
C GLY A 69 -2.09 67.31 -5.43
N LEU A 70 -0.80 66.95 -5.48
CA LEU A 70 -0.12 66.62 -6.73
C LEU A 70 -0.37 65.15 -7.10
N TYR A 71 -0.77 64.90 -8.34
CA TYR A 71 -1.01 63.57 -8.87
C TYR A 71 0.06 63.22 -9.92
N GLU A 72 0.84 62.18 -9.66
CA GLU A 72 1.83 61.65 -10.61
C GLU A 72 1.15 60.72 -11.61
N LYS A 73 1.55 60.77 -12.88
CA LYS A 73 1.04 59.85 -13.92
C LYS A 73 1.46 58.41 -13.62
N GLY A 74 0.51 57.48 -13.62
CA GLY A 74 0.64 56.07 -13.23
C GLY A 74 0.18 55.80 -11.80
N LYS A 75 -0.49 54.66 -11.56
CA LYS A 75 -0.80 54.19 -10.19
C LYS A 75 0.27 53.20 -9.72
N TYR A 76 1.10 53.59 -8.75
CA TYR A 76 2.21 52.76 -8.24
C TYR A 76 1.80 52.13 -6.89
N GLU A 77 2.02 50.83 -6.74
CA GLU A 77 1.84 50.07 -5.49
C GLU A 77 3.16 49.34 -5.21
N ILE A 78 3.81 49.66 -4.08
CA ILE A 78 4.99 48.93 -3.63
C ILE A 78 4.51 47.60 -3.05
N LEU A 79 5.03 46.49 -3.58
CA LEU A 79 4.59 45.16 -3.20
C LEU A 79 5.42 44.54 -2.06
N ASN A 80 6.63 45.05 -1.78
CA ASN A 80 7.50 44.55 -0.70
C ASN A 80 8.66 45.51 -0.34
N PHE A 81 8.95 45.74 0.96
CA PHE A 81 10.30 45.99 1.52
C PHE A 81 10.33 45.91 3.08
N PRO A 82 11.42 45.43 3.78
CA PRO A 82 12.82 45.80 3.50
C PRO A 82 13.97 44.75 3.59
N PHE A 83 15.06 45.04 2.85
CA PHE A 83 16.46 44.77 3.20
C PHE A 83 17.29 46.07 3.02
N PRO A 84 18.17 46.47 3.94
CA PRO A 84 19.04 47.64 3.71
C PRO A 84 20.00 47.39 2.54
N PRO A 85 20.38 48.42 1.76
CA PRO A 85 21.53 48.31 0.87
C PRO A 85 22.76 47.96 1.71
N THR A 86 23.43 46.85 1.37
CA THR A 86 24.68 46.47 2.03
C THR A 86 25.76 47.51 1.69
N GLY A 87 26.01 48.43 2.62
CA GLY A 87 27.33 49.02 2.85
C GLY A 87 27.86 50.09 1.88
N GLY A 88 27.02 50.96 1.32
CA GLY A 88 27.48 52.16 0.59
C GLY A 88 27.35 53.45 1.43
N PRO A 89 28.20 54.49 1.24
CA PRO A 89 28.29 55.68 2.12
C PRO A 89 27.04 56.58 2.21
N ASN A 90 25.93 56.24 1.55
CA ASN A 90 24.76 57.11 1.39
C ASN A 90 23.45 56.47 1.92
N SER A 91 23.48 55.83 3.09
CA SER A 91 22.27 55.25 3.71
C SER A 91 21.51 56.26 4.59
N GLY A 92 20.31 56.66 4.17
CA GLY A 92 19.34 57.41 5.00
C GLY A 92 18.61 56.53 6.05
N PRO A 93 17.80 57.13 6.95
CA PRO A 93 17.22 56.44 8.11
C PRO A 93 16.20 55.35 7.76
N SER A 94 16.11 54.34 8.62
CA SER A 94 15.32 53.10 8.46
C SER A 94 13.80 53.31 8.52
N ILE A 95 13.07 52.64 7.63
CA ILE A 95 11.60 52.61 7.57
C ILE A 95 11.06 51.44 8.42
N PRO A 96 9.88 51.56 9.10
CA PRO A 96 9.33 50.51 9.97
C PRO A 96 8.91 49.22 9.21
N PRO A 97 8.86 48.05 9.89
CA PRO A 97 8.89 46.74 9.25
C PRO A 97 7.51 46.24 8.78
N THR A 98 7.43 45.83 7.52
CA THR A 98 6.48 44.81 7.03
C THR A 98 7.22 43.70 6.27
N GLN A 99 6.60 42.53 6.23
CA GLN A 99 7.13 41.18 5.99
C GLN A 99 8.24 41.05 4.91
N VAL A 100 9.39 40.48 5.32
CA VAL A 100 10.60 40.31 4.50
C VAL A 100 10.45 39.13 3.52
N LEU A 101 10.47 39.40 2.21
CA LEU A 101 10.78 38.40 1.19
C LEU A 101 12.27 38.02 1.29
N LEU A 102 12.58 36.80 1.73
CA LEU A 102 13.92 36.19 1.64
C LEU A 102 14.26 35.68 0.21
N ALA A 103 13.55 36.18 -0.81
CA ALA A 103 13.79 35.87 -2.22
C ALA A 103 14.82 36.85 -2.77
N SER A 104 16.11 36.54 -2.63
CA SER A 104 17.15 37.22 -3.39
C SER A 104 16.93 36.93 -4.89
N ASN A 105 16.54 37.93 -5.68
CA ASN A 105 16.56 37.90 -7.15
C ASN A 105 15.51 37.00 -7.86
N PRO A 106 14.21 37.33 -7.84
CA PRO A 106 13.24 36.70 -8.76
C PRO A 106 13.55 37.12 -10.22
N TYR A 107 13.68 36.15 -11.13
CA TYR A 107 14.04 36.44 -12.53
C TYR A 107 12.84 36.84 -13.40
N MET A 108 11.66 36.30 -13.10
CA MET A 108 10.40 36.59 -13.81
C MET A 108 9.17 36.25 -12.96
N ILE A 109 7.99 36.69 -13.38
CA ILE A 109 6.71 36.32 -12.77
C ILE A 109 5.75 35.83 -13.86
N LYS A 110 5.10 34.69 -13.64
CA LYS A 110 4.02 34.17 -14.49
C LYS A 110 2.72 34.08 -13.72
N LYS A 111 1.63 34.38 -14.41
CA LYS A 111 0.27 34.30 -13.88
C LYS A 111 -0.45 33.11 -14.51
N ASP A 112 -0.99 32.25 -13.67
CA ASP A 112 -1.83 31.12 -14.05
C ASP A 112 -3.27 31.58 -14.34
N ALA A 113 -4.05 30.76 -15.03
CA ALA A 113 -5.46 30.98 -15.37
C ALA A 113 -6.34 31.18 -14.12
N ASN A 114 -5.99 30.56 -12.99
CA ASN A 114 -6.65 30.76 -11.69
C ASN A 114 -6.26 32.09 -10.99
N GLY A 115 -5.35 32.87 -11.57
CA GLY A 115 -4.90 34.15 -11.03
C GLY A 115 -3.70 34.10 -10.07
N LYS A 116 -3.23 32.90 -9.70
CA LYS A 116 -2.03 32.69 -8.88
C LYS A 116 -0.77 33.10 -9.66
N LEU A 117 0.13 33.80 -8.99
CA LEU A 117 1.43 34.23 -9.50
C LEU A 117 2.52 33.26 -9.07
N TYR A 118 3.51 33.05 -9.94
CA TYR A 118 4.65 32.17 -9.73
C TYR A 118 5.93 32.92 -10.08
N ALA A 119 6.93 32.84 -9.21
CA ALA A 119 8.22 33.51 -9.39
C ALA A 119 9.37 32.55 -9.07
N PRO A 120 10.21 32.17 -10.05
CA PRO A 120 11.41 31.41 -9.80
C PRO A 120 12.52 32.31 -9.23
N VAL A 121 13.35 31.73 -8.37
CA VAL A 121 14.51 32.42 -7.78
C VAL A 121 15.78 31.90 -8.42
N GLY A 122 16.61 32.82 -8.93
CA GLY A 122 17.95 32.44 -9.38
C GLY A 122 18.93 32.44 -8.22
N SER A 123 19.46 31.25 -7.90
CA SER A 123 20.63 31.06 -7.04
C SER A 123 21.91 30.96 -7.88
N SER A 124 23.08 31.26 -7.31
CA SER A 124 24.36 31.06 -8.00
C SER A 124 24.59 29.57 -8.29
N ALA A 125 25.23 29.25 -9.42
CA ALA A 125 25.59 27.88 -9.80
C ALA A 125 26.39 27.12 -8.71
N PHE A 126 27.04 27.83 -7.78
CA PHE A 126 27.87 27.29 -6.71
C PHE A 126 27.10 26.90 -5.42
N ALA A 127 25.80 27.24 -5.33
CA ALA A 127 24.93 26.89 -4.22
C ALA A 127 23.47 26.87 -4.71
N PRO A 128 23.11 25.93 -5.61
CA PRO A 128 21.77 25.85 -6.17
C PRO A 128 20.77 25.60 -5.05
N VAL A 129 19.82 26.51 -4.90
CA VAL A 129 18.66 26.31 -4.03
C VAL A 129 17.43 26.46 -4.91
N ASN A 130 16.72 25.35 -5.03
CA ASN A 130 15.54 25.22 -5.86
C ASN A 130 14.35 25.86 -5.14
N ARG A 131 14.05 27.12 -5.43
CA ARG A 131 12.98 27.89 -4.78
C ARG A 131 12.01 28.44 -5.81
N MET A 132 10.73 28.19 -5.57
CA MET A 132 9.62 28.81 -6.30
C MET A 132 8.75 29.54 -5.30
N TRP A 133 8.45 30.80 -5.56
CA TRP A 133 7.51 31.57 -4.75
C TRP A 133 6.18 31.65 -5.46
N THR A 134 5.09 31.56 -4.71
CA THR A 134 3.75 31.74 -5.25
C THR A 134 2.96 32.77 -4.49
N SER A 135 2.05 33.46 -5.18
CA SER A 135 1.16 34.45 -4.58
C SER A 135 -0.24 34.30 -5.12
N ILE A 136 -1.22 34.15 -4.22
CA ILE A 136 -2.64 33.98 -4.57
C ILE A 136 -3.42 35.31 -4.59
N ASP A 137 -2.79 36.41 -4.16
CA ASP A 137 -3.45 37.70 -3.91
C ASP A 137 -2.86 38.83 -4.76
N THR A 138 -2.50 38.52 -6.00
CA THR A 138 -1.95 39.47 -6.99
C THR A 138 -0.56 40.04 -6.66
N GLY A 139 0.21 39.31 -5.85
CA GLY A 139 1.62 39.61 -5.55
C GLY A 139 1.85 40.33 -4.22
N ARG A 140 0.85 40.37 -3.34
CA ARG A 140 0.97 41.04 -2.02
C ARG A 140 1.56 40.11 -0.97
N ASN A 141 1.07 38.87 -0.91
CA ASN A 141 1.59 37.82 -0.05
C ASN A 141 2.20 36.72 -0.90
N TRP A 142 3.45 36.40 -0.61
CA TRP A 142 4.21 35.35 -1.28
C TRP A 142 4.56 34.23 -0.31
N ILE A 143 4.35 32.99 -0.74
CA ILE A 143 4.67 31.77 0.00
C ILE A 143 5.77 31.04 -0.77
N GLU A 144 6.81 30.61 -0.07
CA GLU A 144 7.83 29.73 -0.65
C GLU A 144 7.27 28.32 -0.78
N GLU A 145 7.18 27.81 -2.00
CA GLU A 145 6.87 26.41 -2.27
C GLU A 145 8.19 25.63 -2.36
N ARG A 146 8.45 24.80 -1.35
CA ARG A 146 9.67 23.97 -1.26
C ARG A 146 9.56 22.61 -1.96
N ASN A 147 8.42 22.31 -2.56
CA ASN A 147 8.11 20.98 -3.09
C ASN A 147 8.37 20.89 -4.60
N LEU A 148 9.61 21.11 -5.03
CA LEU A 148 10.14 20.41 -6.19
C LEU A 148 10.60 19.02 -5.69
N PRO A 149 10.40 17.92 -6.44
CA PRO A 149 10.56 16.57 -5.92
C PRO A 149 11.89 16.38 -5.19
N THR A 150 11.84 16.19 -3.88
CA THR A 150 12.97 15.79 -3.05
C THR A 150 13.17 14.28 -3.18
N GLY A 151 13.76 13.87 -4.29
CA GLY A 151 14.04 12.46 -4.56
C GLY A 151 14.84 12.25 -5.83
N ARG A 152 16.16 12.15 -5.68
CA ARG A 152 17.23 12.05 -6.70
C ARG A 152 17.58 13.36 -7.43
N ASN A 153 18.70 13.97 -7.03
CA ASN A 153 19.46 15.04 -7.73
C ASN A 153 18.76 16.34 -8.17
N TYR A 154 17.55 16.64 -7.71
CA TYR A 154 16.92 17.94 -7.99
C TYR A 154 17.41 19.09 -7.11
N SER A 155 18.39 18.88 -6.22
CA SER A 155 19.00 19.95 -5.42
C SER A 155 19.87 20.91 -6.25
N GLU A 156 20.23 20.54 -7.48
CA GLU A 156 21.17 21.31 -8.30
C GLU A 156 20.52 22.18 -9.37
N PHE A 157 19.19 22.26 -9.42
CA PHE A 157 18.51 23.00 -10.46
C PHE A 157 18.35 24.48 -10.04
N THR A 158 18.96 25.41 -10.77
CA THR A 158 18.70 26.85 -10.62
C THR A 158 17.56 27.23 -11.55
N ASN A 159 16.37 27.54 -11.03
CA ASN A 159 15.25 27.96 -11.87
C ASN A 159 15.43 29.43 -12.30
N ILE A 160 15.67 29.66 -13.60
CA ILE A 160 15.93 30.99 -14.17
C ILE A 160 14.71 31.49 -14.96
N ALA A 161 13.89 30.56 -15.49
CA ALA A 161 12.66 30.94 -16.16
C ALA A 161 11.54 29.90 -16.00
N ILE A 162 10.30 30.38 -16.02
CA ILE A 162 9.08 29.57 -15.91
C ILE A 162 8.05 30.02 -16.96
N ASP A 163 7.28 29.09 -17.49
CA ASP A 163 6.09 29.34 -18.30
C ASP A 163 4.96 28.36 -17.99
N ILE A 164 3.74 28.71 -18.37
CA ILE A 164 2.55 27.88 -18.16
C ILE A 164 1.95 27.63 -19.54
N ALA A 165 2.01 26.38 -19.99
CA ALA A 165 1.45 25.98 -21.27
C ALA A 165 -0.09 26.15 -21.26
N PRO A 166 -0.74 26.30 -22.43
CA PRO A 166 -2.20 26.50 -22.51
C PRO A 166 -3.05 25.41 -21.84
N ASN A 167 -2.48 24.22 -21.65
CA ASN A 167 -3.11 23.09 -20.94
C ASN A 167 -2.87 23.11 -19.42
N GLY A 168 -2.32 24.19 -18.87
CA GLY A 168 -2.02 24.36 -17.44
C GLY A 168 -0.73 23.69 -16.98
N LYS A 169 0.05 23.05 -17.86
CA LYS A 169 1.34 22.46 -17.47
C LYS A 169 2.39 23.52 -17.23
N PHE A 170 3.05 23.46 -16.09
CA PHE A 170 4.19 24.31 -15.81
C PHE A 170 5.43 23.79 -16.54
N LEU A 171 6.19 24.70 -17.12
CA LEU A 171 7.49 24.48 -17.72
C LEU A 171 8.47 25.38 -16.98
N ALA A 172 9.55 24.83 -16.43
CA ALA A 172 10.59 25.61 -15.83
C ALA A 172 11.95 25.24 -16.43
N MET A 173 12.79 26.23 -16.66
CA MET A 173 14.13 26.07 -17.22
C MET A 173 15.19 26.66 -16.29
N GLY A 174 16.35 26.00 -16.28
CA GLY A 174 17.45 26.31 -15.39
C GLY A 174 18.81 25.92 -15.97
N ALA A 175 19.86 26.15 -15.18
CA ALA A 175 21.25 25.84 -15.59
C ALA A 175 21.48 24.36 -15.95
N ASN A 176 20.63 23.47 -15.42
CA ASN A 176 20.68 22.01 -15.61
C ASN A 176 19.49 21.47 -16.43
N GLY A 177 18.87 22.33 -17.26
CA GLY A 177 17.92 21.95 -18.31
C GLY A 177 16.48 22.40 -18.09
N VAL A 178 15.49 21.67 -18.63
CA VAL A 178 14.04 21.97 -18.53
C VAL A 178 13.34 20.88 -17.70
N VAL A 179 12.43 21.29 -16.81
CA VAL A 179 11.50 20.43 -16.06
C VAL A 179 10.06 20.82 -16.36
N SER A 180 9.13 19.86 -16.30
CA SER A 180 7.70 20.13 -16.49
C SER A 180 6.84 19.47 -15.43
N ASP A 181 5.72 20.09 -15.10
CA ASP A 181 4.71 19.50 -14.21
C ASP A 181 3.63 18.76 -15.02
N SER A 182 3.11 17.69 -14.44
CA SER A 182 1.95 16.95 -14.91
C SER A 182 0.63 17.76 -14.86
N MET A 183 0.45 18.66 -13.88
CA MET A 183 -0.70 19.56 -13.67
C MET A 183 -0.27 20.76 -12.79
N PRO A 184 -1.02 21.86 -12.66
CA PRO A 184 -0.71 22.90 -11.66
C PRO A 184 -0.53 22.34 -10.23
N GLY A 185 0.72 22.28 -9.73
CA GLY A 185 1.05 21.78 -8.38
C GLY A 185 1.21 20.25 -8.28
N GLY A 186 1.39 19.55 -9.40
CA GLY A 186 1.71 18.14 -9.45
C GLY A 186 3.21 17.85 -9.28
N VAL A 187 3.59 16.60 -9.58
CA VAL A 187 4.99 16.18 -9.51
C VAL A 187 5.73 16.69 -10.75
N TRP A 188 6.71 17.55 -10.53
CA TRP A 188 7.66 17.97 -11.56
C TRP A 188 8.50 16.78 -12.03
N MET A 189 8.59 16.58 -13.33
CA MET A 189 9.38 15.53 -13.94
C MET A 189 10.31 16.12 -15.01
N SER A 190 11.57 15.74 -14.95
CA SER A 190 12.46 15.79 -16.10
C SER A 190 12.29 14.50 -16.91
N ASN A 191 12.40 14.59 -18.23
CA ASN A 191 12.57 13.44 -19.11
C ASN A 191 14.03 12.95 -19.14
N TYR A 192 14.90 13.47 -18.28
CA TYR A 192 16.25 12.97 -18.10
C TYR A 192 16.79 13.12 -16.68
N VAL A 193 17.82 12.32 -16.38
CA VAL A 193 18.61 12.38 -15.14
C VAL A 193 20.08 12.49 -15.50
N THR A 194 20.81 13.39 -14.85
CA THR A 194 22.26 13.52 -15.01
C THR A 194 23.01 12.88 -13.84
N THR A 195 24.07 12.15 -14.17
CA THR A 195 25.01 11.57 -13.22
C THR A 195 26.40 12.15 -13.49
N PRO A 196 27.05 12.80 -12.51
CA PRO A 196 28.43 13.26 -12.64
C PRO A 196 29.38 12.07 -12.80
N VAL A 197 30.39 12.21 -13.66
CA VAL A 197 31.44 11.22 -13.89
C VAL A 197 32.79 11.91 -14.01
N SER A 198 33.88 11.18 -13.74
CA SER A 198 35.23 11.76 -13.69
C SER A 198 35.74 12.29 -15.04
N ALA A 199 35.15 11.86 -16.17
CA ALA A 199 35.61 12.29 -17.48
C ALA A 199 34.59 12.11 -18.61
N ALA A 200 34.85 12.78 -19.74
CA ALA A 200 33.99 12.75 -20.90
C ALA A 200 34.25 11.55 -21.78
N HIS A 201 33.17 11.10 -22.44
CA HIS A 201 33.15 9.91 -23.26
C HIS A 201 32.86 10.29 -24.71
N THR A 202 33.60 9.69 -25.63
CA THR A 202 33.43 9.85 -27.08
C THR A 202 32.82 8.61 -27.73
N SER A 203 32.61 7.55 -26.95
CA SER A 203 31.93 6.33 -27.38
C SER A 203 31.15 5.73 -26.22
N ALA A 204 29.99 5.16 -26.52
CA ALA A 204 29.10 4.50 -25.58
C ALA A 204 28.48 3.28 -26.23
N THR A 205 28.32 2.20 -25.47
CA THR A 205 27.61 1.01 -25.95
C THR A 205 27.10 0.16 -24.80
N PHE A 206 26.05 -0.63 -25.06
CA PHE A 206 25.44 -1.52 -24.10
C PHE A 206 25.30 -2.91 -24.70
N VAL A 207 25.83 -3.93 -24.01
CA VAL A 207 25.70 -5.31 -24.47
C VAL A 207 24.32 -5.89 -24.16
N ASP A 208 23.79 -5.52 -23.00
CA ASP A 208 22.42 -5.78 -22.57
C ASP A 208 21.91 -4.54 -21.83
N CYS A 209 20.69 -4.57 -21.28
CA CYS A 209 20.14 -3.35 -20.67
C CYS A 209 20.66 -3.06 -19.25
N ASN A 210 21.46 -3.96 -18.66
CA ASN A 210 22.11 -3.72 -17.38
C ASN A 210 23.57 -3.26 -17.56
N ASN A 211 24.23 -3.76 -18.59
CA ASN A 211 25.67 -3.69 -18.77
C ASN A 211 26.04 -2.70 -19.88
N GLY A 212 26.52 -1.53 -19.49
CA GLY A 212 26.96 -0.46 -20.37
C GLY A 212 28.41 -0.09 -20.14
N ILE A 213 29.10 0.32 -21.21
CA ILE A 213 30.45 0.87 -21.16
C ILE A 213 30.46 2.17 -21.95
N LEU A 214 31.02 3.21 -21.33
CA LEU A 214 31.38 4.45 -21.97
C LEU A 214 32.89 4.60 -21.90
N ALA A 215 33.48 5.15 -22.96
CA ALA A 215 34.91 5.39 -23.01
C ALA A 215 35.24 6.65 -23.81
N GLY A 216 36.36 7.27 -23.46
CA GLY A 216 36.89 8.43 -24.17
C GLY A 216 38.14 8.95 -23.48
N SER A 217 39.10 9.46 -24.27
CA SER A 217 40.41 9.85 -23.73
C SER A 217 41.04 8.69 -22.92
N GLY A 218 41.55 8.91 -21.72
CA GLY A 218 42.05 7.85 -20.83
C GLY A 218 41.02 7.27 -19.87
N ASN A 219 39.71 7.35 -20.15
CA ASN A 219 38.68 7.02 -19.17
C ASN A 219 37.70 5.97 -19.69
N ILE A 220 37.27 5.10 -18.77
CA ILE A 220 36.28 4.07 -18.98
C ILE A 220 35.30 4.18 -17.81
N THR A 221 34.01 4.21 -18.09
CA THR A 221 32.95 4.24 -17.08
C THR A 221 31.93 3.17 -17.40
N VAL A 222 31.56 2.36 -16.41
CA VAL A 222 30.71 1.19 -16.62
C VAL A 222 29.50 1.20 -15.70
N THR A 223 28.43 0.56 -16.15
CA THR A 223 27.26 0.23 -15.33
C THR A 223 26.94 -1.25 -15.46
N GLU A 224 26.42 -1.83 -14.38
CA GLU A 224 25.98 -3.22 -14.31
C GLU A 224 24.51 -3.36 -13.85
N ASP A 225 23.84 -2.23 -13.65
CA ASP A 225 22.46 -2.16 -13.15
C ASP A 225 21.56 -1.27 -14.04
N GLY A 226 22.00 -1.05 -15.28
CA GLY A 226 21.27 -0.31 -16.29
C GLY A 226 21.31 1.19 -16.07
N GLY A 227 22.43 1.70 -15.57
CA GLY A 227 22.71 3.12 -15.37
C GLY A 227 22.19 3.71 -14.06
N LYS A 228 21.76 2.87 -13.11
CA LYS A 228 21.40 3.36 -11.75
C LYS A 228 22.65 3.73 -10.98
N THR A 229 23.73 2.99 -11.18
CA THR A 229 25.08 3.29 -10.70
C THR A 229 26.09 3.24 -11.84
N TRP A 230 27.10 4.11 -11.75
CA TRP A 230 28.20 4.23 -12.69
C TRP A 230 29.53 4.14 -11.95
N ILE A 231 30.44 3.34 -12.46
CA ILE A 231 31.75 3.06 -11.86
C ILE A 231 32.83 3.50 -12.84
N ASP A 232 33.65 4.46 -12.41
CA ASP A 232 34.79 4.96 -13.18
C ASP A 232 35.99 4.03 -13.01
N LYS A 233 36.52 3.55 -14.14
CA LYS A 233 37.71 2.73 -14.29
C LYS A 233 38.77 3.54 -15.06
N ALA A 234 39.16 4.69 -14.51
CA ALA A 234 40.13 5.57 -15.14
C ALA A 234 41.47 4.85 -15.42
N ARG A 235 42.16 5.26 -16.49
CA ARG A 235 43.50 4.79 -16.87
C ARG A 235 44.51 5.92 -16.74
N PRO A 236 45.08 6.13 -15.53
CA PRO A 236 46.03 7.21 -15.30
C PRO A 236 47.26 7.14 -16.22
N ASP A 237 47.66 5.93 -16.60
CA ASP A 237 48.75 5.67 -17.54
C ASP A 237 48.43 6.16 -18.96
N PHE A 238 47.17 6.00 -19.41
CA PHE A 238 46.72 6.56 -20.69
C PHE A 238 46.63 8.08 -20.63
N VAL A 239 46.12 8.62 -19.52
CA VAL A 239 46.07 10.08 -19.30
C VAL A 239 47.48 10.69 -19.30
N ALA A 240 48.41 10.09 -18.56
CA ALA A 240 49.81 10.55 -18.50
C ALA A 240 50.53 10.48 -19.85
N SER A 241 50.16 9.51 -20.69
CA SER A 241 50.75 9.30 -22.02
C SER A 241 49.99 10.01 -23.14
N PHE A 242 48.94 10.77 -22.82
CA PHE A 242 48.03 11.40 -23.78
C PHE A 242 47.43 10.41 -24.80
N TYR A 243 47.20 9.17 -24.37
CA TYR A 243 46.51 8.16 -25.16
C TYR A 243 45.00 8.32 -25.02
N SER A 244 44.31 8.21 -26.16
CA SER A 244 42.86 8.34 -26.24
C SER A 244 42.24 7.03 -26.72
N ILE A 245 41.27 6.53 -25.95
CA ILE A 245 40.34 5.51 -26.38
C ILE A 245 39.38 6.16 -27.36
N ASN A 246 39.51 5.81 -28.64
CA ASN A 246 38.81 6.45 -29.75
C ASN A 246 37.59 5.64 -30.20
N GLY A 247 37.60 4.32 -30.00
CA GLY A 247 36.51 3.43 -30.37
C GLY A 247 36.35 2.28 -29.39
N LEU A 248 35.12 1.75 -29.34
CA LEU A 248 34.66 0.80 -28.34
C LEU A 248 33.67 -0.17 -28.98
N ALA A 249 33.86 -1.47 -28.77
CA ALA A 249 32.84 -2.49 -29.04
C ALA A 249 32.68 -3.42 -27.83
N TYR A 250 31.45 -3.65 -27.40
CA TYR A 250 31.11 -4.50 -26.26
C TYR A 250 30.13 -5.61 -26.69
N PRO A 251 30.60 -6.62 -27.43
CA PRO A 251 29.72 -7.65 -28.00
C PRO A 251 29.18 -8.65 -26.97
N THR A 252 29.87 -8.87 -25.85
CA THR A 252 29.47 -9.86 -24.82
C THR A 252 29.87 -9.38 -23.43
N LEU A 253 29.21 -9.89 -22.38
CA LEU A 253 29.53 -9.57 -20.98
C LEU A 253 30.98 -9.82 -20.57
N THR A 254 31.68 -10.70 -21.28
CA THR A 254 33.05 -11.13 -20.98
C THR A 254 34.04 -10.68 -22.04
N LYS A 255 33.65 -9.76 -22.94
CA LYS A 255 34.53 -9.35 -24.04
C LYS A 255 34.19 -7.95 -24.52
N THR A 256 35.16 -7.05 -24.36
CA THR A 256 35.13 -5.66 -24.83
C THR A 256 36.41 -5.37 -25.59
N TYR A 257 36.32 -4.62 -26.68
CA TYR A 257 37.46 -4.18 -27.49
C TYR A 257 37.57 -2.66 -27.49
N PHE A 258 38.80 -2.16 -27.40
CA PHE A 258 39.13 -0.74 -27.38
C PHE A 258 40.16 -0.40 -28.45
N GLY A 259 39.84 0.55 -29.31
CA GLY A 259 40.77 1.13 -30.28
C GLY A 259 41.42 2.37 -29.67
N VAL A 260 42.74 2.35 -29.51
CA VAL A 260 43.49 3.42 -28.83
C VAL A 260 44.42 4.17 -29.78
N SER A 261 44.56 5.47 -29.56
CA SER A 261 45.36 6.39 -30.40
C SER A 261 46.86 6.03 -30.48
N ASN A 262 47.35 5.19 -29.58
CA ASN A 262 48.71 4.68 -29.57
C ASN A 262 48.96 3.56 -30.62
N GLY A 263 47.94 3.16 -31.39
CA GLY A 263 48.07 2.13 -32.42
C GLY A 263 47.83 0.72 -31.89
N VAL A 264 47.29 0.57 -30.69
CA VAL A 264 46.99 -0.73 -30.07
C VAL A 264 45.48 -0.96 -30.00
N VAL A 265 45.07 -2.19 -30.30
CA VAL A 265 43.73 -2.71 -29.98
C VAL A 265 43.85 -3.48 -28.67
N TYR A 266 43.10 -3.06 -27.67
CA TYR A 266 43.03 -3.76 -26.39
C TYR A 266 41.75 -4.59 -26.29
N VAL A 267 41.81 -5.70 -25.58
CA VAL A 267 40.68 -6.52 -25.18
C VAL A 267 40.55 -6.54 -23.67
N SER A 268 39.33 -6.65 -23.17
CA SER A 268 39.04 -6.79 -21.74
C SER A 268 37.98 -7.85 -21.52
N THR A 269 38.16 -8.67 -20.48
CA THR A 269 37.18 -9.66 -20.03
C THR A 269 36.42 -9.23 -18.78
N ASP A 270 36.81 -8.11 -18.18
CA ASP A 270 36.30 -7.59 -16.90
C ASP A 270 35.77 -6.15 -17.03
N LYS A 271 35.26 -5.82 -18.23
CA LYS A 271 34.59 -4.55 -18.55
C LYS A 271 35.51 -3.35 -18.33
N GLY A 272 36.74 -3.44 -18.83
CA GLY A 272 37.72 -2.35 -18.85
C GLY A 272 38.54 -2.17 -17.57
N THR A 273 38.48 -3.09 -16.60
CA THR A 273 39.37 -3.02 -15.43
C THR A 273 40.80 -3.40 -15.85
N THR A 274 40.93 -4.50 -16.60
CA THR A 274 42.16 -4.92 -17.26
C THR A 274 42.02 -4.71 -18.78
N LEU A 275 43.09 -4.22 -19.42
CA LEU A 275 43.16 -4.09 -20.87
C LEU A 275 44.41 -4.83 -21.36
N ASP A 276 44.19 -5.95 -22.05
CA ASP A 276 45.26 -6.74 -22.63
C ASP A 276 45.47 -6.35 -24.10
N PRO A 277 46.71 -6.09 -24.55
CA PRO A 277 46.96 -5.77 -25.96
C PRO A 277 46.69 -7.00 -26.83
N ALA A 278 45.73 -6.87 -27.75
CA ALA A 278 45.35 -7.92 -28.70
C ALA A 278 46.04 -7.77 -30.06
N TYR A 279 46.33 -6.53 -30.47
CA TYR A 279 47.04 -6.21 -31.71
C TYR A 279 47.72 -4.84 -31.61
N SER A 280 48.83 -4.65 -32.32
CA SER A 280 49.50 -3.34 -32.40
C SER A 280 50.06 -3.06 -33.79
N ASN A 281 49.77 -1.87 -34.31
CA ASN A 281 50.49 -1.28 -35.43
C ASN A 281 50.67 0.23 -35.17
N PHE A 282 51.89 0.62 -34.78
CA PHE A 282 52.22 1.98 -34.34
C PHE A 282 52.25 3.01 -35.47
N ASN A 283 52.13 2.60 -36.74
CA ASN A 283 51.97 3.52 -37.85
C ASN A 283 50.56 4.13 -37.91
N PHE A 284 49.60 3.58 -37.16
CA PHE A 284 48.22 4.00 -37.17
C PHE A 284 47.74 4.45 -35.78
N GLN A 285 46.73 5.32 -35.75
CA GLN A 285 45.90 5.54 -34.58
C GLN A 285 44.67 4.65 -34.73
N MET A 286 44.39 3.78 -33.76
CA MET A 286 43.17 2.97 -33.80
C MET A 286 41.98 3.86 -33.42
N ASN A 287 40.91 3.79 -34.20
CA ASN A 287 39.72 4.61 -34.07
C ASN A 287 38.49 3.70 -33.91
N GLY A 288 37.49 3.80 -34.79
CA GLY A 288 36.26 3.04 -34.72
C GLY A 288 36.51 1.54 -34.60
N VAL A 289 35.74 0.91 -33.70
CA VAL A 289 35.74 -0.52 -33.44
C VAL A 289 34.30 -1.00 -33.54
N ASP A 290 34.09 -2.11 -34.23
CA ASP A 290 32.82 -2.83 -34.15
C ASP A 290 33.06 -4.33 -34.06
N ALA A 291 32.10 -5.03 -33.50
CA ALA A 291 32.17 -6.46 -33.29
C ALA A 291 30.78 -7.09 -33.42
N ILE A 292 30.75 -8.29 -33.99
CA ILE A 292 29.53 -9.10 -34.13
C ILE A 292 29.82 -10.48 -33.56
N GLY A 293 28.96 -10.93 -32.64
CA GLY A 293 29.14 -12.18 -31.93
C GLY A 293 30.41 -12.19 -31.07
N ASN A 294 30.89 -13.39 -30.74
CA ASN A 294 31.97 -13.56 -29.75
C ASN A 294 33.37 -13.60 -30.39
N ASP A 295 33.44 -13.66 -31.71
CA ASP A 295 34.64 -14.01 -32.48
C ASP A 295 35.09 -12.94 -33.47
N SER A 296 34.16 -12.11 -33.97
CA SER A 296 34.40 -11.20 -35.11
C SER A 296 34.53 -9.75 -34.63
N VAL A 297 35.66 -9.12 -34.95
CA VAL A 297 35.96 -7.73 -34.61
C VAL A 297 36.67 -7.04 -35.77
N TRP A 298 36.33 -5.78 -35.99
CA TRP A 298 36.95 -4.90 -36.96
C TRP A 298 37.36 -3.60 -36.27
N VAL A 299 38.48 -3.04 -36.70
CA VAL A 299 39.03 -1.77 -36.23
C VAL A 299 39.48 -0.96 -37.43
N THR A 300 39.12 0.31 -37.49
CA THR A 300 39.67 1.24 -38.48
C THR A 300 40.78 2.05 -37.83
N GLY A 301 41.88 2.26 -38.54
CA GLY A 301 42.93 3.16 -38.13
C GLY A 301 43.44 3.99 -39.29
N PHE A 302 43.73 5.26 -39.03
CA PHE A 302 44.41 6.13 -40.00
C PHE A 302 45.82 6.45 -39.51
N SER A 303 46.73 6.73 -40.45
CA SER A 303 48.14 6.90 -40.15
C SER A 303 48.40 7.99 -39.11
N GLN A 304 49.32 7.73 -38.19
CA GLN A 304 49.78 8.73 -37.23
C GLN A 304 50.46 9.91 -37.95
N PHE A 305 50.55 11.06 -37.27
CA PHE A 305 51.23 12.23 -37.82
C PHE A 305 52.73 12.01 -38.08
N THR A 306 53.35 11.04 -37.40
CA THR A 306 54.74 10.61 -37.61
C THR A 306 54.96 9.93 -38.96
N VAL A 307 53.91 9.36 -39.58
CA VAL A 307 53.98 8.81 -40.93
C VAL A 307 54.09 9.96 -41.95
N PRO A 308 55.04 9.90 -42.90
CA PRO A 308 55.19 10.92 -43.94
C PRO A 308 53.89 11.22 -44.67
N ALA A 309 53.59 12.50 -44.89
CA ALA A 309 52.29 12.93 -45.44
C ALA A 309 51.93 12.25 -46.78
N ALA A 310 52.93 11.95 -47.62
CA ALA A 310 52.75 11.27 -48.90
C ALA A 310 52.39 9.77 -48.76
N SER A 311 52.60 9.17 -47.59
CA SER A 311 52.35 7.76 -47.29
C SER A 311 51.17 7.55 -46.34
N ARG A 312 50.53 8.63 -45.88
CA ARG A 312 49.40 8.53 -44.95
C ARG A 312 48.20 7.86 -45.64
N THR A 313 47.57 6.94 -44.94
CA THR A 313 46.42 6.20 -45.43
C THR A 313 45.55 5.73 -44.25
N THR A 314 44.45 5.05 -44.57
CA THR A 314 43.63 4.30 -43.63
C THR A 314 43.88 2.81 -43.84
N SER A 315 43.70 2.01 -42.80
CA SER A 315 43.66 0.55 -42.90
C SER A 315 42.62 -0.03 -41.94
N ILE A 316 42.15 -1.23 -42.27
CA ILE A 316 41.22 -2.00 -41.44
C ILE A 316 41.96 -3.18 -40.84
N PHE A 317 41.78 -3.43 -39.56
CA PHE A 317 42.33 -4.56 -38.83
C PHE A 317 41.16 -5.43 -38.39
N ARG A 318 41.17 -6.71 -38.75
CA ARG A 318 40.07 -7.62 -38.43
C ARG A 318 40.55 -8.93 -37.83
N SER A 319 39.72 -9.52 -36.99
CA SER A 319 39.91 -10.84 -36.39
C SER A 319 38.59 -11.60 -36.42
N PHE A 320 38.64 -12.91 -36.67
CA PHE A 320 37.48 -13.82 -36.67
C PHE A 320 37.58 -14.96 -35.67
N ASN A 321 38.54 -14.90 -34.75
CA ASN A 321 38.78 -15.90 -33.70
C ASN A 321 38.91 -15.23 -32.32
N GLY A 322 38.12 -14.18 -32.11
CA GLY A 322 37.97 -13.54 -30.81
C GLY A 322 39.16 -12.69 -30.38
N GLY A 323 39.94 -12.18 -31.33
CA GLY A 323 41.07 -11.28 -31.11
C GLY A 323 42.42 -11.97 -31.04
N THR A 324 42.51 -13.27 -31.38
CA THR A 324 43.76 -14.04 -31.26
C THR A 324 44.67 -13.92 -32.49
N THR A 325 44.11 -13.81 -33.69
CA THR A 325 44.90 -13.51 -34.91
C THR A 325 44.25 -12.38 -35.70
N TRP A 326 45.09 -11.48 -36.23
CA TRP A 326 44.64 -10.28 -36.90
C TRP A 326 45.12 -10.22 -38.35
N THR A 327 44.31 -9.61 -39.21
CA THR A 327 44.65 -9.34 -40.60
C THR A 327 44.48 -7.85 -40.86
N GLU A 328 45.53 -7.21 -41.39
CA GLU A 328 45.49 -5.84 -41.89
C GLU A 328 45.02 -5.83 -43.35
N ILE A 329 44.05 -4.98 -43.64
CA ILE A 329 43.43 -4.78 -44.96
C ILE A 329 43.67 -3.34 -45.37
N GLY A 330 44.55 -3.18 -46.37
CA GLY A 330 44.86 -1.89 -47.01
C GLY A 330 43.99 -1.62 -48.24
N GLY A 331 44.53 -0.82 -49.17
CA GLY A 331 43.85 -0.50 -50.44
C GLY A 331 43.02 0.79 -50.42
N PHE A 332 43.13 1.58 -49.34
CA PHE A 332 42.54 2.91 -49.26
C PHE A 332 43.43 3.97 -49.94
N PRO A 333 42.89 5.15 -50.28
CA PRO A 333 43.70 6.23 -50.85
C PRO A 333 44.90 6.58 -49.96
N VAL A 334 46.01 6.97 -50.60
CA VAL A 334 47.28 7.30 -49.94
C VAL A 334 47.66 8.74 -50.26
N GLY A 335 48.17 9.47 -49.27
CA GLY A 335 48.72 10.82 -49.41
C GLY A 335 48.07 11.85 -48.50
N SER A 336 48.48 13.11 -48.66
CA SER A 336 48.02 14.23 -47.81
C SER A 336 46.53 14.56 -47.98
N THR A 337 45.91 14.03 -49.03
CA THR A 337 44.49 14.16 -49.35
C THR A 337 43.66 12.91 -49.06
N ALA A 338 44.28 11.83 -48.56
CA ALA A 338 43.58 10.62 -48.18
C ALA A 338 42.55 10.90 -47.08
N PRO A 339 41.39 10.22 -47.10
CA PRO A 339 40.40 10.32 -46.03
C PRO A 339 40.92 9.61 -44.78
N ASN A 340 40.69 10.23 -43.63
CA ASN A 340 40.89 9.59 -42.32
C ASN A 340 39.57 8.93 -41.93
N LEU A 341 39.46 7.61 -42.06
CA LEU A 341 38.24 6.88 -41.69
C LEU A 341 38.35 6.48 -40.22
N SER A 342 37.36 6.90 -39.43
CA SER A 342 37.41 6.85 -37.97
C SER A 342 36.15 6.27 -37.34
N LYS A 343 35.05 6.15 -38.08
CA LYS A 343 33.78 5.57 -37.62
C LYS A 343 33.47 4.32 -38.42
N MET A 344 32.89 3.32 -37.75
CA MET A 344 32.51 2.08 -38.40
C MET A 344 31.26 1.48 -37.78
N SER A 345 30.50 0.76 -38.59
CA SER A 345 29.37 -0.03 -38.12
C SER A 345 29.10 -1.19 -39.07
N PHE A 346 28.91 -2.38 -38.50
CA PHE A 346 28.54 -3.60 -39.19
C PHE A 346 27.07 -3.95 -38.89
N GLY A 347 26.27 -4.12 -39.94
CA GLY A 347 24.89 -4.58 -39.84
C GLY A 347 24.79 -6.11 -39.80
N SER A 348 25.81 -6.79 -40.30
CA SER A 348 25.99 -8.24 -40.18
C SER A 348 27.47 -8.59 -40.28
N ARG A 349 27.81 -9.88 -40.10
CA ARG A 349 29.20 -10.33 -40.23
C ARG A 349 29.80 -10.00 -41.61
N ASN A 350 28.98 -9.95 -42.64
CA ASN A 350 29.43 -9.76 -44.02
C ASN A 350 29.35 -8.30 -44.45
N VAL A 351 28.34 -7.56 -43.99
CA VAL A 351 28.05 -6.20 -44.45
C VAL A 351 28.43 -5.16 -43.40
N GLY A 352 29.36 -4.29 -43.76
CA GLY A 352 29.84 -3.22 -42.90
C GLY A 352 30.14 -1.94 -43.65
N TYR A 353 30.20 -0.86 -42.90
CA TYR A 353 30.43 0.49 -43.41
C TYR A 353 31.47 1.20 -42.55
N ILE A 354 32.27 2.03 -43.20
CA ILE A 354 33.24 2.91 -42.55
C ILE A 354 33.12 4.31 -43.12
N ALA A 355 33.30 5.30 -42.25
CA ALA A 355 33.15 6.70 -42.61
C ALA A 355 34.20 7.58 -41.92
N GLY A 356 34.43 8.76 -42.48
CA GLY A 356 35.29 9.77 -41.88
C GLY A 356 35.38 11.05 -42.69
N THR A 357 36.58 11.59 -42.82
CA THR A 357 36.81 12.90 -43.46
C THR A 357 36.80 12.82 -44.98
N ARG A 358 36.72 13.98 -45.64
CA ARG A 358 36.95 14.13 -47.10
C ARG A 358 36.04 13.26 -47.97
N ASN A 359 34.74 13.19 -47.64
CA ASN A 359 33.76 12.32 -48.30
C ASN A 359 34.10 10.82 -48.22
N GLY A 360 35.00 10.43 -47.31
CA GLY A 360 35.41 9.05 -47.13
C GLY A 360 34.29 8.23 -46.51
N ILE A 361 33.57 7.47 -47.34
CA ILE A 361 32.62 6.45 -46.90
C ILE A 361 32.73 5.23 -47.82
N TYR A 362 32.85 4.06 -47.20
CA TYR A 362 33.10 2.80 -47.87
C TYR A 362 32.20 1.71 -47.30
N LYS A 363 31.91 0.72 -48.13
CA LYS A 363 31.12 -0.46 -47.80
C LYS A 363 31.93 -1.73 -48.06
N THR A 364 31.73 -2.72 -47.22
CA THR A 364 32.12 -4.11 -47.48
C THR A 364 30.87 -5.01 -47.54
N THR A 365 30.97 -6.09 -48.30
CA THR A 365 29.97 -7.18 -48.36
C THR A 365 30.59 -8.56 -48.16
N ASP A 366 31.89 -8.61 -47.86
CA ASP A 366 32.70 -9.81 -47.72
C ASP A 366 33.46 -9.81 -46.38
N ALA A 367 32.80 -9.33 -45.34
CA ALA A 367 33.32 -9.27 -43.97
C ALA A 367 34.58 -8.39 -43.84
N GLY A 368 34.71 -7.36 -44.66
CA GLY A 368 35.82 -6.42 -44.64
C GLY A 368 37.08 -6.92 -45.35
N SER A 369 36.96 -7.87 -46.28
CA SER A 369 38.09 -8.31 -47.11
C SER A 369 38.39 -7.29 -48.20
N THR A 370 37.32 -6.72 -48.75
CA THR A 370 37.36 -5.64 -49.73
C THR A 370 36.44 -4.51 -49.29
N TRP A 371 36.81 -3.29 -49.68
CA TRP A 371 36.09 -2.07 -49.36
C TRP A 371 35.91 -1.24 -50.62
N THR A 372 34.67 -0.91 -50.93
CA THR A 372 34.30 -0.09 -52.09
C THR A 372 33.83 1.28 -51.61
N SER A 373 34.34 2.35 -52.20
CA SER A 373 33.82 3.69 -51.92
C SER A 373 32.38 3.76 -52.43
N ILE A 374 31.46 4.15 -51.56
CA ILE A 374 30.04 4.27 -51.89
C ILE A 374 29.59 5.73 -51.88
N ASN A 375 30.54 6.66 -52.11
CA ASN A 375 30.37 8.09 -51.95
C ASN A 375 28.94 8.53 -52.34
N PRO A 376 28.06 8.78 -51.36
CA PRO A 376 26.63 8.78 -51.58
C PRO A 376 26.17 9.96 -52.42
N PHE A 377 27.04 10.96 -52.63
CA PHE A 377 26.75 12.16 -53.43
C PHE A 377 27.99 12.62 -54.23
N PRO A 378 27.80 13.16 -55.44
CA PRO A 378 28.86 13.87 -56.15
C PRO A 378 29.34 15.08 -55.32
N ALA A 379 30.59 15.52 -55.53
CA ALA A 379 31.15 16.69 -54.85
C ALA A 379 30.17 17.86 -54.94
N LEU A 380 29.64 18.32 -53.79
CA LEU A 380 28.82 19.51 -53.74
C LEU A 380 29.73 20.70 -54.06
N ASN A 381 29.52 21.34 -55.21
CA ASN A 381 30.17 22.61 -55.58
C ASN A 381 29.60 23.78 -54.76
N GLU A 382 29.49 23.62 -53.44
CA GLU A 382 28.93 24.60 -52.49
C GLU A 382 30.02 25.22 -51.61
N GLY A 383 31.22 25.42 -52.18
CA GLY A 383 32.31 26.15 -51.52
C GLY A 383 32.32 27.63 -51.88
N PRO A 384 32.85 28.52 -51.00
CA PRO A 384 33.12 29.91 -51.38
C PRO A 384 34.09 29.96 -52.58
N ALA A 385 33.94 30.98 -53.44
CA ALA A 385 34.76 31.15 -54.64
C ALA A 385 36.27 31.07 -54.29
N GLY A 386 36.97 30.09 -54.89
CA GLY A 386 38.37 29.77 -54.58
C GLY A 386 38.59 28.44 -53.85
N PHE A 387 37.54 27.83 -53.28
CA PHE A 387 37.57 26.49 -52.67
C PHE A 387 36.45 25.61 -53.25
N PRO A 388 36.51 25.21 -54.53
CA PRO A 388 35.38 24.60 -55.24
C PRO A 388 34.97 23.20 -54.76
N ASN A 389 35.66 22.59 -53.79
CA ASN A 389 35.36 21.24 -53.29
C ASN A 389 35.09 21.27 -51.78
N ALA A 390 33.86 21.56 -51.37
CA ALA A 390 33.47 21.42 -49.98
C ALA A 390 33.31 19.92 -49.64
N PHE A 391 34.08 19.43 -48.67
CA PHE A 391 34.00 18.04 -48.23
C PHE A 391 33.09 17.88 -47.01
N VAL A 392 32.31 16.80 -47.00
CA VAL A 392 31.62 16.32 -45.81
C VAL A 392 32.62 15.55 -44.94
N THR A 393 32.65 15.89 -43.65
CA THR A 393 33.23 15.04 -42.62
C THR A 393 32.09 14.29 -41.94
N TYR A 394 32.04 12.98 -42.16
CA TYR A 394 31.07 12.12 -41.51
C TYR A 394 31.51 11.89 -40.06
N GLN A 395 30.66 12.30 -39.11
CA GLN A 395 30.95 12.23 -37.68
C GLN A 395 30.48 10.93 -37.04
N GLU A 396 29.48 10.26 -37.62
CA GLU A 396 29.02 8.95 -37.15
C GLU A 396 28.36 8.16 -38.29
N ILE A 397 28.46 6.83 -38.21
CA ILE A 397 27.77 5.89 -39.11
C ILE A 397 27.19 4.73 -38.30
N GLN A 398 25.94 4.38 -38.57
CA GLN A 398 25.25 3.32 -37.85
C GLN A 398 24.47 2.45 -38.84
N ALA A 399 24.82 1.17 -38.90
CA ALA A 399 24.02 0.14 -39.56
C ALA A 399 23.12 -0.53 -38.52
N LEU A 400 21.82 -0.60 -38.79
CA LEU A 400 20.87 -1.35 -37.98
C LEU A 400 20.83 -2.82 -38.39
N ASP A 401 20.98 -3.06 -39.70
CA ASP A 401 21.03 -4.36 -40.35
C ASP A 401 21.77 -4.23 -41.70
N GLU A 402 21.73 -5.27 -42.54
CA GLU A 402 22.39 -5.26 -43.86
C GLU A 402 21.84 -4.21 -44.84
N ASN A 403 20.60 -3.77 -44.64
CA ASN A 403 19.85 -2.91 -45.53
C ASN A 403 19.74 -1.47 -45.02
N VAL A 404 19.55 -1.29 -43.72
CA VAL A 404 19.28 0.02 -43.12
C VAL A 404 20.53 0.59 -42.48
N VAL A 405 21.04 1.68 -43.07
CA VAL A 405 22.24 2.39 -42.58
C VAL A 405 22.02 3.90 -42.60
N PHE A 406 22.58 4.56 -41.59
CA PHE A 406 22.50 6.00 -41.40
C PHE A 406 23.89 6.59 -41.25
N ALA A 407 24.07 7.82 -41.71
CA ALA A 407 25.31 8.57 -41.53
C ALA A 407 25.00 10.04 -41.27
N ILE A 408 25.75 10.66 -40.36
CA ILE A 408 25.68 12.11 -40.12
C ILE A 408 26.98 12.77 -40.51
N GLY A 409 26.90 13.99 -41.03
CA GLY A 409 28.06 14.72 -41.49
C GLY A 409 27.93 16.23 -41.39
N ASN A 410 29.09 16.87 -41.38
CA ASN A 410 29.22 18.33 -41.33
C ASN A 410 30.12 18.80 -42.47
N MET A 411 29.71 19.89 -43.12
CA MET A 411 30.52 20.57 -44.13
C MET A 411 31.16 21.84 -43.54
N PHE A 412 32.46 21.99 -43.78
CA PHE A 412 33.21 23.18 -43.39
C PHE A 412 33.08 24.28 -44.45
N THR A 413 31.87 24.82 -44.60
CA THR A 413 31.57 25.99 -45.44
C THR A 413 31.17 27.17 -44.55
N SER A 414 31.17 28.38 -45.11
CA SER A 414 30.61 29.57 -44.43
C SER A 414 29.13 29.42 -44.07
N THR A 415 28.42 28.48 -44.72
CA THR A 415 27.02 28.13 -44.47
C THR A 415 26.82 27.01 -43.44
N GLY A 416 27.90 26.33 -43.01
CA GLY A 416 27.87 25.36 -41.91
C GLY A 416 26.91 24.18 -42.10
N ILE A 417 26.77 23.65 -43.32
CA ILE A 417 25.75 22.65 -43.68
C ILE A 417 25.86 21.38 -42.83
N LYS A 418 24.72 20.92 -42.32
CA LYS A 418 24.53 19.69 -41.54
C LYS A 418 23.77 18.66 -42.37
N ARG A 419 24.17 17.39 -42.31
CA ARG A 419 23.54 16.33 -43.09
C ARG A 419 23.23 15.10 -42.25
N VAL A 420 22.01 14.57 -42.41
CA VAL A 420 21.61 13.24 -41.94
C VAL A 420 21.18 12.43 -43.15
N TYR A 421 21.84 11.29 -43.37
CA TYR A 421 21.58 10.42 -44.50
C TYR A 421 21.03 9.08 -44.05
N LYS A 422 20.16 8.50 -44.86
CA LYS A 422 19.57 7.18 -44.68
C LYS A 422 19.65 6.38 -45.97
N SER A 423 19.99 5.11 -45.86
CA SER A 423 19.79 4.10 -46.91
C SER A 423 18.96 2.96 -46.35
N THR A 424 18.09 2.37 -47.18
CA THR A 424 17.27 1.19 -46.85
C THR A 424 17.52 0.02 -47.80
N ASN A 425 18.56 0.10 -48.63
CA ASN A 425 18.96 -0.92 -49.59
C ASN A 425 20.47 -1.20 -49.52
N GLY A 426 21.01 -1.13 -48.30
CA GLY A 426 22.39 -1.47 -48.01
C GLY A 426 23.39 -0.49 -48.60
N GLY A 427 23.06 0.80 -48.61
CA GLY A 427 23.95 1.84 -49.13
C GLY A 427 24.06 1.90 -50.65
N ALA A 428 23.19 1.19 -51.41
CA ALA A 428 23.14 1.31 -52.86
C ALA A 428 22.59 2.68 -53.31
N THR A 429 21.62 3.21 -52.57
CA THR A 429 21.14 4.59 -52.70
C THR A 429 20.99 5.24 -51.33
N TRP A 430 21.22 6.55 -51.27
CA TRP A 430 21.14 7.33 -50.03
C TRP A 430 20.18 8.52 -50.18
N THR A 431 19.37 8.73 -49.15
CA THR A 431 18.41 9.83 -49.06
C THR A 431 18.90 10.83 -48.02
N ASP A 432 18.92 12.12 -48.36
CA ASP A 432 19.08 13.20 -47.39
C ASP A 432 17.78 13.36 -46.59
N ILE A 433 17.85 13.02 -45.31
CA ILE A 433 16.74 13.12 -44.35
C ILE A 433 17.03 14.20 -43.29
N THR A 434 17.87 15.19 -43.60
CA THR A 434 18.17 16.32 -42.70
C THR A 434 16.92 17.13 -42.36
N GLY A 435 15.98 17.21 -43.31
CA GLY A 435 14.70 17.87 -43.12
C GLY A 435 14.85 19.32 -42.62
N ASN A 436 14.14 19.64 -41.54
CA ASN A 436 14.07 20.98 -40.95
C ASN A 436 15.19 21.29 -39.94
N ILE A 437 16.16 20.40 -39.67
CA ILE A 437 17.23 20.63 -38.68
C ILE A 437 17.88 22.02 -38.81
N PRO A 438 18.34 22.50 -40.00
CA PRO A 438 19.04 23.78 -40.11
C PRO A 438 18.21 25.01 -39.72
N THR A 439 16.88 24.87 -39.65
CA THR A 439 15.95 25.94 -39.25
C THR A 439 15.66 25.97 -37.75
N LEU A 440 16.06 24.93 -37.01
CA LEU A 440 15.82 24.78 -35.58
C LEU A 440 16.96 25.43 -34.77
N MET A 441 16.93 26.77 -34.59
CA MET A 441 17.96 27.57 -33.87
C MET A 441 19.37 27.48 -34.51
N PRO A 442 20.40 28.26 -34.12
CA PRO A 442 21.75 28.03 -34.64
C PRO A 442 22.25 26.64 -34.20
N VAL A 443 22.20 25.68 -35.12
CA VAL A 443 22.58 24.28 -34.88
C VAL A 443 24.11 24.15 -34.90
N GLY A 444 24.69 23.65 -33.81
CA GLY A 444 26.09 23.23 -33.75
C GLY A 444 26.38 22.04 -34.68
N ASN A 445 27.62 21.54 -34.73
CA ASN A 445 27.93 20.35 -35.52
C ASN A 445 27.10 19.14 -35.06
N LEU A 446 26.64 18.31 -36.00
CA LEU A 446 26.05 17.01 -35.69
C LEU A 446 27.17 16.09 -35.21
N ILE A 447 27.01 15.45 -34.05
CA ILE A 447 28.09 14.66 -33.43
C ILE A 447 27.66 13.21 -33.22
N GLY A 448 26.54 12.98 -32.53
CA GLY A 448 26.05 11.65 -32.19
C GLY A 448 24.84 11.24 -33.04
N LEU A 449 24.74 9.93 -33.31
CA LEU A 449 23.66 9.30 -34.05
C LEU A 449 23.20 8.04 -33.30
N ALA A 450 21.91 7.94 -33.02
CA ALA A 450 21.31 6.77 -32.39
C ALA A 450 19.93 6.50 -33.01
N MET A 451 19.93 5.73 -34.09
CA MET A 451 18.74 5.20 -34.71
C MET A 451 18.36 3.88 -34.06
N SER A 452 17.07 3.70 -33.88
CA SER A 452 16.51 2.58 -33.14
C SER A 452 15.73 1.64 -34.05
N ASP A 453 15.21 2.18 -35.15
CA ASP A 453 14.70 1.49 -36.33
C ASP A 453 14.80 2.45 -37.53
N ALA A 454 14.27 2.06 -38.68
CA ALA A 454 14.32 2.88 -39.89
C ALA A 454 13.63 4.25 -39.75
N ASN A 455 12.68 4.41 -38.82
CA ASN A 455 11.83 5.58 -38.68
C ASN A 455 12.04 6.37 -37.39
N ASN A 456 12.58 5.74 -36.34
CA ASN A 456 12.67 6.32 -35.02
C ASN A 456 14.13 6.41 -34.55
N GLY A 457 14.55 7.61 -34.12
CA GLY A 457 15.89 7.80 -33.58
C GLY A 457 16.21 9.23 -33.21
N TYR A 458 17.49 9.43 -32.88
CA TYR A 458 18.01 10.68 -32.35
C TYR A 458 19.32 11.10 -33.04
N VAL A 459 19.52 12.41 -33.13
CA VAL A 459 20.82 13.02 -33.48
C VAL A 459 21.14 14.13 -32.49
N THR A 460 22.41 14.27 -32.12
CA THR A 460 22.85 15.39 -31.27
C THR A 460 23.52 16.47 -32.11
N ALA A 461 23.34 17.72 -31.69
CA ALA A 461 24.11 18.83 -32.23
C ALA A 461 24.64 19.72 -31.09
N GLY A 462 25.92 19.57 -30.76
CA GLY A 462 26.51 20.19 -29.57
C GLY A 462 25.74 19.79 -28.33
N SER A 463 25.04 20.74 -27.71
CA SER A 463 24.25 20.53 -26.48
C SER A 463 22.74 20.33 -26.70
N SER A 464 22.32 20.05 -27.93
CA SER A 464 20.91 19.79 -28.28
C SER A 464 20.69 18.33 -28.67
N LEU A 465 19.48 17.84 -28.41
CA LEU A 465 19.00 16.53 -28.87
C LEU A 465 17.81 16.71 -29.81
N PHE A 466 17.93 16.17 -31.02
CA PHE A 466 16.84 16.12 -31.99
C PHE A 466 16.32 14.69 -32.12
N LYS A 467 15.01 14.58 -32.30
CA LYS A 467 14.27 13.32 -32.44
C LYS A 467 13.54 13.28 -33.76
N THR A 468 13.47 12.10 -34.34
CA THR A 468 12.54 11.79 -35.43
C THR A 468 11.74 10.53 -35.09
N THR A 469 10.48 10.48 -35.56
CA THR A 469 9.60 9.31 -35.47
C THR A 469 9.00 8.94 -36.82
N ASN A 470 9.50 9.55 -37.90
CA ASN A 470 8.99 9.37 -39.26
C ASN A 470 10.13 9.25 -40.29
N GLY A 471 11.29 8.76 -39.85
CA GLY A 471 12.43 8.48 -40.74
C GLY A 471 13.14 9.73 -41.25
N GLY A 472 13.08 10.82 -40.49
CA GLY A 472 13.72 12.09 -40.79
C GLY A 472 12.96 12.97 -41.79
N THR A 473 11.68 12.66 -42.08
CA THR A 473 10.79 13.62 -42.76
C THR A 473 10.66 14.90 -41.95
N THR A 474 10.54 14.77 -40.63
CA THR A 474 10.64 15.90 -39.69
C THR A 474 11.51 15.55 -38.49
N TRP A 475 12.19 16.57 -37.99
CA TRP A 475 12.94 16.55 -36.74
C TRP A 475 12.31 17.51 -35.76
N THR A 476 12.17 17.04 -34.52
CA THR A 476 11.72 17.84 -33.39
C THR A 476 12.87 17.98 -32.40
N MET A 477 13.08 19.19 -31.88
CA MET A 477 14.00 19.40 -30.78
C MET A 477 13.38 18.80 -29.52
N ASP A 478 14.01 17.76 -28.99
CA ASP A 478 13.53 17.02 -27.80
C ASP A 478 14.25 17.53 -26.53
N ILE A 479 15.52 17.95 -26.68
CA ILE A 479 16.27 18.71 -25.66
C ILE A 479 16.84 19.96 -26.31
N ALA A 480 16.47 21.13 -25.77
CA ALA A 480 17.05 22.42 -26.15
C ALA A 480 18.50 22.54 -25.65
N PRO A 481 19.33 23.45 -26.22
CA PRO A 481 20.71 23.62 -25.79
C PRO A 481 20.85 23.74 -24.27
N ILE A 482 21.63 22.84 -23.66
CA ILE A 482 22.00 22.88 -22.25
C ILE A 482 23.50 23.14 -22.06
N ASN A 483 23.99 23.25 -20.82
CA ASN A 483 25.41 23.45 -20.51
C ASN A 483 26.27 22.17 -20.66
N GLN A 484 25.74 21.14 -21.32
CA GLN A 484 26.38 19.85 -21.57
C GLN A 484 26.42 19.58 -23.08
N LEU A 485 27.61 19.32 -23.61
CA LEU A 485 27.81 18.81 -24.95
C LEU A 485 27.56 17.30 -24.97
N PHE A 486 26.88 16.84 -26.02
CA PHE A 486 26.62 15.43 -26.26
C PHE A 486 27.54 14.91 -27.37
N GLU A 487 28.56 14.15 -26.96
CA GLU A 487 29.59 13.58 -27.84
C GLU A 487 29.23 12.16 -28.29
N THR A 488 28.45 11.44 -27.49
CA THR A 488 28.07 10.06 -27.81
C THR A 488 26.70 9.70 -27.23
N MET A 489 26.07 8.69 -27.82
CA MET A 489 24.79 8.16 -27.40
C MET A 489 24.73 6.64 -27.56
N ALA A 490 24.00 5.97 -26.67
CA ALA A 490 23.70 4.55 -26.81
C ALA A 490 22.32 4.20 -26.23
N PHE A 491 21.58 3.34 -26.93
CA PHE A 491 20.44 2.67 -26.33
C PHE A 491 20.91 1.57 -25.39
N ALA A 492 20.15 1.33 -24.32
CA ALA A 492 20.33 0.20 -23.43
C ALA A 492 19.19 -0.79 -23.64
N PRO A 493 19.44 -1.97 -24.23
CA PRO A 493 20.66 -2.47 -24.90
C PRO A 493 20.86 -1.85 -26.28
N ARG A 494 22.05 -2.08 -26.87
CA ARG A 494 22.44 -1.54 -28.20
C ARG A 494 21.43 -1.84 -29.30
N THR A 495 20.94 -3.08 -29.38
CA THR A 495 19.91 -3.48 -30.34
C THR A 495 18.58 -3.63 -29.63
N VAL A 496 17.63 -2.77 -29.96
CA VAL A 496 16.30 -2.79 -29.36
C VAL A 496 15.35 -3.64 -30.22
N PRO A 497 14.75 -4.72 -29.69
CA PRO A 497 13.73 -5.50 -30.40
C PRO A 497 12.62 -4.61 -30.99
N ALA A 498 12.22 -4.91 -32.23
CA ALA A 498 11.24 -4.12 -32.99
C ALA A 498 9.88 -3.96 -32.27
N ALA A 499 9.51 -4.91 -31.40
CA ALA A 499 8.27 -4.87 -30.62
C ALA A 499 8.23 -3.77 -29.54
N ILE A 500 9.37 -3.16 -29.21
CA ILE A 500 9.48 -2.16 -28.16
C ILE A 500 9.10 -0.79 -28.73
N PRO A 501 8.01 -0.15 -28.24
CA PRO A 501 7.64 1.19 -28.67
C PRO A 501 8.77 2.18 -28.42
N PHE A 502 9.01 3.09 -29.37
CA PHE A 502 10.11 4.05 -29.29
C PHE A 502 10.10 4.87 -27.99
N GLN A 503 8.91 5.26 -27.50
CA GLN A 503 8.77 6.01 -26.25
C GLN A 503 9.14 5.23 -24.96
N ASN A 504 9.36 3.92 -25.06
CA ASN A 504 9.75 3.05 -23.95
C ASN A 504 11.24 2.68 -24.01
N ARG A 505 12.01 3.32 -24.90
CA ARG A 505 13.44 3.03 -25.07
C ARG A 505 14.28 3.93 -24.20
N LYS A 506 15.24 3.33 -23.51
CA LYS A 506 16.20 4.02 -22.65
C LYS A 506 17.41 4.47 -23.47
N LEU A 507 17.66 5.78 -23.51
CA LEU A 507 18.79 6.38 -24.21
C LEU A 507 19.77 6.97 -23.19
N PHE A 508 21.06 6.69 -23.35
CA PHE A 508 22.12 7.34 -22.60
C PHE A 508 22.90 8.27 -23.50
N LEU A 509 23.21 9.47 -23.01
CA LEU A 509 24.04 10.45 -23.67
C LEU A 509 25.20 10.84 -22.75
N SER A 510 26.38 11.08 -23.32
CA SER A 510 27.51 11.59 -22.55
C SER A 510 28.38 12.53 -23.36
N GLY A 511 29.18 13.32 -22.65
CA GLY A 511 30.12 14.28 -23.22
C GLY A 511 30.62 15.26 -22.14
N LEU A 512 31.16 16.39 -22.59
CA LEU A 512 31.76 17.42 -21.74
C LEU A 512 30.70 18.45 -21.30
N THR A 513 30.82 19.01 -20.09
CA THR A 513 30.14 20.28 -19.81
C THR A 513 31.00 21.46 -20.26
N VAL A 514 30.34 22.57 -20.53
CA VAL A 514 31.00 23.85 -20.84
C VAL A 514 31.87 24.35 -19.67
N GLN A 515 31.73 23.74 -18.48
CA GLN A 515 32.45 24.06 -17.24
C GLN A 515 33.33 22.91 -16.69
N ALA A 516 33.81 22.02 -17.58
CA ALA A 516 34.88 21.03 -17.37
C ALA A 516 34.55 19.68 -16.68
N SER A 517 33.35 19.47 -16.12
CA SER A 517 32.96 18.15 -15.56
C SER A 517 32.10 17.36 -16.53
N ALA A 518 32.34 16.06 -16.70
CA ALA A 518 31.55 15.22 -17.59
C ALA A 518 30.33 14.62 -16.91
N HIS A 519 29.31 14.32 -17.71
CA HIS A 519 28.03 13.81 -17.21
C HIS A 519 27.52 12.69 -18.10
N ILE A 520 26.79 11.76 -17.49
CA ILE A 520 25.95 10.79 -18.18
C ILE A 520 24.51 11.22 -17.99
N MET A 521 23.81 11.43 -19.10
CA MET A 521 22.40 11.73 -19.13
C MET A 521 21.63 10.46 -19.48
N GLU A 522 20.77 10.01 -18.59
CA GLU A 522 19.72 9.02 -18.88
C GLU A 522 18.50 9.77 -19.43
N TYR A 523 18.04 9.44 -20.63
CA TYR A 523 16.96 10.11 -21.34
C TYR A 523 15.78 9.18 -21.65
N GLY A 524 14.56 9.71 -21.46
CA GLY A 524 13.29 9.11 -21.84
C GLY A 524 12.21 9.29 -20.76
N ASN A 525 10.97 8.89 -21.04
CA ASN A 525 9.86 9.06 -20.08
C ASN A 525 9.96 8.00 -18.96
N PRO A 526 10.22 8.38 -17.70
CA PRO A 526 10.37 7.42 -16.60
C PRO A 526 9.13 6.55 -16.38
N ALA A 527 7.92 7.06 -16.63
CA ALA A 527 6.67 6.29 -16.46
C ALA A 527 6.52 5.18 -17.51
N ASN A 528 7.18 5.31 -18.66
CA ASN A 528 7.15 4.32 -19.73
C ASN A 528 8.32 3.35 -19.65
N ILE A 529 9.48 3.82 -19.17
CA ILE A 529 10.73 3.06 -19.17
C ILE A 529 10.91 2.26 -17.89
N ASN A 530 10.43 2.76 -16.74
CA ASN A 530 10.56 2.07 -15.46
C ASN A 530 9.31 1.23 -15.18
N VAL A 531 9.54 -0.04 -14.84
CA VAL A 531 8.49 -0.92 -14.33
C VAL A 531 7.98 -0.38 -13.00
N ASN A 532 6.66 -0.29 -12.89
CA ASN A 532 5.96 0.13 -11.68
C ASN A 532 4.88 -0.89 -11.34
N THR A 533 4.53 -1.02 -10.06
CA THR A 533 3.47 -1.96 -9.65
C THR A 533 2.72 -1.45 -8.43
N THR A 534 1.40 -1.64 -8.48
CA THR A 534 0.52 -1.58 -7.31
C THR A 534 0.09 -3.00 -6.94
N GLU A 535 -0.41 -3.15 -5.73
CA GLU A 535 -0.78 -4.42 -5.12
C GLU A 535 -2.20 -4.33 -4.53
N THR A 536 -2.90 -5.44 -4.59
CA THR A 536 -4.10 -5.71 -3.79
C THR A 536 -3.79 -6.89 -2.88
N VAL A 537 -4.01 -6.72 -1.59
CA VAL A 537 -3.66 -7.72 -0.56
C VAL A 537 -4.92 -8.28 0.07
N VAL A 538 -4.99 -9.61 0.14
CA VAL A 538 -5.93 -10.32 1.02
C VAL A 538 -5.17 -10.78 2.25
N ASN A 539 -5.66 -10.40 3.42
CA ASN A 539 -5.05 -10.75 4.70
C ASN A 539 -5.35 -12.18 5.12
N THR A 540 -4.48 -12.72 5.98
CA THR A 540 -4.75 -13.97 6.69
C THR A 540 -5.82 -13.76 7.76
N ASN A 541 -6.46 -14.84 8.21
CA ASN A 541 -7.50 -14.78 9.23
C ASN A 541 -7.49 -16.02 10.14
N CYS A 542 -8.33 -16.01 11.17
CA CYS A 542 -8.41 -17.07 12.17
C CYS A 542 -8.65 -18.47 11.58
N SER A 543 -9.45 -18.57 10.52
CA SER A 543 -9.83 -19.86 9.93
C SER A 543 -8.74 -20.47 9.05
N ASN A 544 -7.84 -19.63 8.50
CA ASN A 544 -6.76 -20.09 7.63
C ASN A 544 -5.58 -19.10 7.66
N ALA A 545 -4.51 -19.51 8.34
CA ALA A 545 -3.27 -18.73 8.48
C ALA A 545 -2.48 -18.59 7.17
N ASN A 546 -2.87 -19.31 6.12
CA ASN A 546 -2.27 -19.30 4.79
C ASN A 546 -3.22 -18.74 3.72
N ALA A 547 -4.33 -18.10 4.11
CA ALA A 547 -5.28 -17.51 3.17
C ALA A 547 -4.76 -16.21 2.50
N GLY A 548 -3.56 -15.74 2.88
CA GLY A 548 -2.99 -14.54 2.33
C GLY A 548 -2.79 -14.63 0.83
N SER A 549 -3.09 -13.54 0.13
CA SER A 549 -2.77 -13.43 -1.30
C SER A 549 -2.36 -12.01 -1.68
N ILE A 550 -1.51 -11.91 -2.68
CA ILE A 550 -1.04 -10.65 -3.28
C ILE A 550 -1.33 -10.74 -4.77
N THR A 551 -2.09 -9.77 -5.28
CA THR A 551 -2.33 -9.58 -6.72
C THR A 551 -1.69 -8.27 -7.16
N LEU A 552 -0.89 -8.32 -8.23
CA LEU A 552 -0.12 -7.19 -8.71
C LEU A 552 -0.73 -6.57 -9.97
N THR A 553 -0.75 -5.24 -10.05
CA THR A 553 -1.11 -4.50 -11.26
C THR A 553 0.12 -3.71 -11.71
N THR A 554 0.75 -4.20 -12.78
CA THR A 554 2.03 -3.66 -13.28
C THR A 554 1.80 -2.70 -14.44
N THR A 555 2.55 -1.61 -14.45
CA THR A 555 2.57 -0.59 -15.51
C THR A 555 4.00 -0.16 -15.82
N GLY A 556 4.20 0.57 -16.92
CA GLY A 556 5.54 0.94 -17.39
C GLY A 556 6.37 -0.26 -17.84
N GLY A 557 7.60 -0.04 -18.27
CA GLY A 557 8.43 -1.09 -18.85
C GLY A 557 7.75 -1.77 -20.06
N LEU A 558 8.06 -3.05 -20.27
CA LEU A 558 7.63 -3.79 -21.46
C LEU A 558 6.99 -5.14 -21.14
N ALA A 559 5.76 -5.35 -21.55
CA ALA A 559 5.09 -6.65 -21.43
C ALA A 559 5.69 -7.72 -22.37
N PRO A 560 5.59 -9.02 -22.06
CA PRO A 560 4.99 -9.61 -20.85
C PRO A 560 5.85 -9.43 -19.59
N TYR A 561 5.18 -9.29 -18.44
CA TYR A 561 5.85 -9.26 -17.14
C TYR A 561 5.96 -10.67 -16.56
N THR A 562 6.97 -10.85 -15.72
CA THR A 562 7.15 -12.01 -14.86
C THR A 562 7.34 -11.56 -13.42
N TYR A 563 6.90 -12.40 -12.50
CA TYR A 563 6.74 -12.08 -11.09
C TYR A 563 7.44 -13.15 -10.27
N SER A 564 8.14 -12.75 -9.21
CA SER A 564 8.69 -13.64 -8.20
C SER A 564 8.32 -13.11 -6.81
N ILE A 565 8.18 -14.03 -5.86
CA ILE A 565 7.95 -13.74 -4.44
C ILE A 565 9.03 -14.45 -3.62
N ASP A 566 9.60 -13.74 -2.64
CA ASP A 566 10.56 -14.23 -1.65
C ASP A 566 11.77 -14.97 -2.26
N GLY A 567 12.24 -14.52 -3.43
CA GLY A 567 13.36 -15.11 -4.14
C GLY A 567 13.03 -16.42 -4.88
N GLY A 568 11.75 -16.77 -5.00
CA GLY A 568 11.29 -17.93 -5.76
C GLY A 568 11.47 -17.79 -7.28
N THR A 569 11.09 -18.82 -8.03
CA THR A 569 11.15 -18.81 -9.50
C THR A 569 10.19 -17.77 -10.09
N PHE A 570 10.61 -17.09 -11.16
CA PHE A 570 9.75 -16.19 -11.90
C PHE A 570 8.59 -16.94 -12.59
N GLN A 571 7.38 -16.41 -12.46
CA GLN A 571 6.15 -16.90 -13.08
C GLN A 571 5.44 -15.78 -13.87
N THR A 572 4.57 -16.14 -14.82
CA THR A 572 3.79 -15.16 -15.59
C THR A 572 2.55 -14.65 -14.85
N SER A 573 2.04 -15.45 -13.90
CA SER A 573 0.91 -15.05 -13.04
C SER A 573 1.32 -13.92 -12.11
N ASN A 574 0.51 -12.86 -12.10
CA ASN A 574 0.62 -11.71 -11.20
C ASN A 574 -0.04 -11.95 -9.83
N VAL A 575 -0.50 -13.17 -9.56
CA VAL A 575 -1.20 -13.56 -8.33
C VAL A 575 -0.36 -14.57 -7.55
N PHE A 576 -0.12 -14.29 -6.27
CA PHE A 576 0.46 -15.20 -5.29
C PHE A 576 -0.57 -15.53 -4.22
N THR A 577 -0.77 -16.81 -3.92
CA THR A 577 -1.73 -17.32 -2.93
C THR A 577 -1.04 -18.23 -1.93
N GLY A 578 -1.73 -18.61 -0.84
CA GLY A 578 -1.15 -19.52 0.16
C GLY A 578 -0.20 -18.84 1.13
N LEU A 579 -0.20 -17.51 1.17
CA LEU A 579 0.78 -16.71 1.89
C LEU A 579 0.40 -16.55 3.37
N THR A 580 1.40 -16.54 4.24
CA THR A 580 1.26 -16.33 5.67
C THR A 580 1.31 -14.84 6.02
N GLN A 581 1.01 -14.48 7.27
CA GLN A 581 1.24 -13.12 7.76
C GLN A 581 2.74 -12.79 7.70
N GLY A 582 3.07 -11.57 7.27
CA GLY A 582 4.46 -11.10 7.24
C GLY A 582 4.79 -10.22 6.04
N ALA A 583 6.07 -9.86 5.95
CA ALA A 583 6.63 -9.12 4.83
C ALA A 583 7.03 -10.10 3.72
N HIS A 584 6.54 -9.87 2.50
CA HIS A 584 6.89 -10.62 1.31
C HIS A 584 7.65 -9.72 0.33
N SER A 585 8.77 -10.21 -0.19
CA SER A 585 9.58 -9.51 -1.19
C SER A 585 9.12 -9.89 -2.58
N ILE A 586 8.44 -8.97 -3.26
CA ILE A 586 7.98 -9.14 -4.63
C ILE A 586 9.03 -8.57 -5.58
N VAL A 587 9.37 -9.35 -6.61
CA VAL A 587 10.20 -8.90 -7.73
C VAL A 587 9.37 -8.98 -9.00
N VAL A 588 9.16 -7.83 -9.64
CA VAL A 588 8.54 -7.73 -10.97
C VAL A 588 9.63 -7.50 -11.99
N LYS A 589 9.63 -8.33 -13.03
CA LYS A 589 10.56 -8.23 -14.16
C LYS A 589 9.76 -8.09 -15.45
N ASP A 590 10.09 -7.11 -16.27
CA ASP A 590 9.49 -6.96 -17.59
C ASP A 590 10.18 -7.83 -18.67
N ALA A 591 9.65 -7.79 -19.89
CA ALA A 591 10.14 -8.59 -21.01
C ALA A 591 11.53 -8.16 -21.52
N PHE A 592 12.06 -7.05 -21.01
CA PHE A 592 13.30 -6.48 -21.48
C PHE A 592 14.36 -6.51 -20.38
N CYS A 593 14.30 -5.57 -19.42
CA CYS A 593 15.27 -5.46 -18.32
C CYS A 593 14.78 -4.66 -17.10
N GLY A 594 13.57 -4.12 -17.10
CA GLY A 594 13.03 -3.43 -15.95
C GLY A 594 12.81 -4.42 -14.81
N THR A 595 13.53 -4.24 -13.71
CA THR A 595 13.31 -5.00 -12.47
C THR A 595 12.92 -4.04 -11.34
N LEU A 596 11.80 -4.33 -10.70
CA LEU A 596 11.28 -3.62 -9.54
C LEU A 596 11.16 -4.61 -8.37
N THR A 597 11.81 -4.28 -7.25
CA THR A 597 11.62 -5.00 -6.00
C THR A 597 10.74 -4.18 -5.06
N LYS A 598 9.71 -4.79 -4.49
CA LYS A 598 8.76 -4.17 -3.57
C LYS A 598 8.48 -5.10 -2.41
N THR A 599 8.56 -4.59 -1.19
CA THR A 599 8.10 -5.33 0.00
C THR A 599 6.62 -5.07 0.21
N VAL A 600 5.82 -6.13 0.28
CA VAL A 600 4.38 -6.08 0.52
C VAL A 600 4.08 -6.81 1.83
N ASN A 601 3.30 -6.19 2.72
CA ASN A 601 2.97 -6.78 4.02
C ASN A 601 1.57 -7.40 3.98
N ILE A 602 1.47 -8.68 4.33
CA ILE A 602 0.20 -9.35 4.63
C ILE A 602 -0.05 -9.23 6.12
N SER A 603 -1.18 -8.64 6.47
CA SER A 603 -1.61 -8.52 7.87
C SER A 603 -2.51 -9.68 8.28
N PHE A 604 -2.88 -9.70 9.56
CA PHE A 604 -3.79 -10.68 10.14
C PHE A 604 -5.09 -10.00 10.55
N THR A 605 -6.22 -10.55 10.10
CA THR A 605 -7.56 -10.07 10.46
C THR A 605 -8.21 -11.08 11.40
N ASP A 606 -8.37 -10.72 12.67
CA ASP A 606 -9.16 -11.48 13.63
C ASP A 606 -10.65 -11.34 13.29
N ASN A 607 -11.21 -12.36 12.65
CA ASN A 607 -12.63 -12.45 12.28
C ASN A 607 -13.44 -13.31 13.27
N LEU A 608 -12.85 -13.72 14.39
CA LEU A 608 -13.55 -14.51 15.39
C LEU A 608 -14.42 -13.60 16.26
N THR A 609 -15.73 -13.83 16.22
CA THR A 609 -16.69 -13.26 17.17
C THR A 609 -17.22 -14.35 18.08
N VAL A 610 -17.50 -14.00 19.33
CA VAL A 610 -18.16 -14.89 20.29
C VAL A 610 -19.13 -14.08 21.12
N THR A 611 -20.34 -14.58 21.27
CA THR A 611 -21.35 -14.02 22.15
C THR A 611 -21.99 -15.14 22.95
N ALA A 612 -21.89 -15.07 24.27
CA ALA A 612 -22.59 -15.99 25.17
C ALA A 612 -24.04 -15.53 25.36
N THR A 613 -24.97 -16.47 25.33
CA THR A 613 -26.38 -16.26 25.64
C THR A 613 -26.85 -17.32 26.66
N PRO A 614 -27.93 -17.06 27.42
CA PRO A 614 -28.69 -15.80 27.49
C PRO A 614 -27.86 -14.64 28.06
N ALA A 615 -28.35 -13.41 27.95
CA ALA A 615 -27.79 -12.30 28.74
C ALA A 615 -27.90 -12.62 30.24
N ASP A 616 -27.25 -11.83 31.10
CA ASP A 616 -27.28 -12.06 32.54
C ASP A 616 -28.71 -12.28 33.07
N THR A 617 -28.97 -13.47 33.61
CA THR A 617 -30.31 -13.92 34.00
C THR A 617 -30.41 -14.14 35.51
N LEU A 618 -31.64 -14.10 36.00
CA LEU A 618 -31.98 -14.33 37.40
C LEU A 618 -33.00 -15.47 37.49
N VAL A 619 -32.59 -16.61 38.05
CA VAL A 619 -33.39 -17.86 38.10
C VAL A 619 -33.42 -18.44 39.52
N CYS A 620 -34.33 -19.36 39.80
CA CYS A 620 -34.41 -20.06 41.09
C CYS A 620 -33.27 -21.07 41.25
N ALA A 621 -32.84 -21.33 42.49
CA ALA A 621 -31.77 -22.29 42.76
C ALA A 621 -32.15 -23.69 42.21
N GLY A 622 -31.24 -24.31 41.46
CA GLY A 622 -31.45 -25.63 40.86
C GLY A 622 -32.25 -25.64 39.55
N ALA A 623 -32.70 -24.48 39.04
CA ALA A 623 -33.35 -24.40 37.74
C ALA A 623 -32.32 -24.52 36.60
N PRO A 624 -32.56 -25.37 35.57
CA PRO A 624 -31.64 -25.50 34.45
C PRO A 624 -31.71 -24.28 33.51
N VAL A 625 -30.55 -23.75 33.11
CA VAL A 625 -30.39 -22.66 32.14
C VAL A 625 -29.59 -23.16 30.96
N GLN A 626 -30.16 -23.08 29.76
CA GLN A 626 -29.46 -23.42 28.52
C GLN A 626 -28.51 -22.28 28.15
N LEU A 627 -27.21 -22.52 28.24
CA LEU A 627 -26.20 -21.60 27.71
C LEU A 627 -26.01 -21.86 26.22
N ASN A 628 -25.64 -20.83 25.45
CA ASN A 628 -25.22 -20.97 24.06
C ASN A 628 -24.08 -20.00 23.74
N ALA A 629 -23.08 -20.46 23.00
CA ALA A 629 -22.06 -19.63 22.39
C ALA A 629 -22.34 -19.45 20.90
N VAL A 630 -22.70 -18.23 20.49
CA VAL A 630 -22.88 -17.87 19.08
C VAL A 630 -21.53 -17.42 18.54
N SER A 631 -20.92 -18.26 17.70
CA SER A 631 -19.57 -18.05 17.16
C SER A 631 -19.33 -18.95 15.94
N ALA A 632 -18.42 -18.56 15.05
CA ALA A 632 -17.88 -19.42 13.99
C ALA A 632 -16.73 -20.34 14.48
N ALA A 633 -16.47 -20.40 15.79
CA ALA A 633 -15.46 -21.25 16.38
C ALA A 633 -15.65 -22.75 16.10
N THR A 634 -14.54 -23.47 16.10
CA THR A 634 -14.52 -24.94 15.91
C THR A 634 -14.46 -25.70 17.23
N SER A 635 -14.06 -25.03 18.32
CA SER A 635 -14.05 -25.59 19.66
C SER A 635 -14.41 -24.56 20.73
N TYR A 636 -14.97 -25.06 21.84
CA TYR A 636 -15.46 -24.26 22.96
C TYR A 636 -14.92 -24.85 24.27
N ALA A 637 -14.68 -23.98 25.26
CA ALA A 637 -14.33 -24.37 26.61
C ALA A 637 -15.02 -23.43 27.62
N TRP A 638 -15.95 -23.97 28.41
CA TRP A 638 -16.66 -23.25 29.45
C TRP A 638 -16.00 -23.45 30.82
N SER A 639 -15.91 -22.37 31.59
CA SER A 639 -15.40 -22.37 32.97
C SER A 639 -16.23 -21.43 33.85
N PRO A 640 -16.53 -21.78 35.11
CA PRO A 640 -16.17 -23.01 35.81
C PRO A 640 -16.92 -24.24 35.27
N ALA A 641 -16.41 -25.45 35.53
CA ALA A 641 -17.05 -26.70 35.09
C ALA A 641 -18.23 -27.14 35.96
N ALA A 642 -18.28 -26.68 37.21
CA ALA A 642 -19.30 -27.06 38.18
C ALA A 642 -20.70 -26.67 37.68
N GLY A 643 -21.65 -27.60 37.72
CA GLY A 643 -23.04 -27.37 37.31
C GLY A 643 -23.29 -27.41 35.80
N LEU A 644 -22.28 -27.60 34.95
CA LEU A 644 -22.44 -27.73 33.50
C LEU A 644 -22.61 -29.19 33.06
N SER A 645 -23.44 -29.42 32.05
CA SER A 645 -23.59 -30.74 31.44
C SER A 645 -22.36 -31.19 30.65
N ASN A 646 -21.67 -30.27 29.97
CA ASN A 646 -20.44 -30.55 29.22
C ASN A 646 -19.68 -29.23 28.95
N THR A 647 -18.42 -29.12 29.37
CA THR A 647 -17.65 -27.88 29.20
C THR A 647 -17.14 -27.63 27.78
N ALA A 648 -17.21 -28.60 26.87
CA ALA A 648 -16.55 -28.55 25.56
C ALA A 648 -17.50 -28.28 24.37
N ILE A 649 -18.79 -28.09 24.61
CA ILE A 649 -19.80 -27.87 23.56
C ILE A 649 -20.27 -26.42 23.52
N ALA A 650 -20.84 -25.99 22.38
CA ALA A 650 -21.35 -24.63 22.23
C ALA A 650 -22.55 -24.32 23.14
N ASN A 651 -23.34 -25.34 23.50
CA ASN A 651 -24.63 -25.20 24.16
C ASN A 651 -24.79 -26.10 25.41
N PRO A 652 -24.02 -25.90 26.48
CA PRO A 652 -24.19 -26.67 27.70
C PRO A 652 -25.42 -26.24 28.51
N LEU A 653 -25.94 -27.17 29.29
CA LEU A 653 -26.98 -26.91 30.28
C LEU A 653 -26.34 -26.61 31.63
N ALA A 654 -26.65 -25.47 32.24
CA ALA A 654 -26.14 -25.05 33.54
C ALA A 654 -27.20 -25.23 34.63
N THR A 655 -26.87 -25.91 35.72
CA THR A 655 -27.72 -26.07 36.92
C THR A 655 -26.89 -25.72 38.15
N VAL A 656 -27.22 -24.60 38.80
CA VAL A 656 -26.42 -24.05 39.91
C VAL A 656 -27.30 -23.63 41.08
N ASN A 657 -26.72 -23.68 42.28
CA ASN A 657 -27.39 -23.32 43.54
C ASN A 657 -26.88 -21.98 44.13
N GLY A 658 -25.94 -21.32 43.46
CA GLY A 658 -25.41 -20.01 43.85
C GLY A 658 -25.03 -19.17 42.62
N ASN A 659 -24.84 -17.86 42.83
CA ASN A 659 -24.45 -16.95 41.76
C ASN A 659 -23.18 -17.44 41.06
N THR A 660 -23.26 -17.68 39.76
CA THR A 660 -22.17 -18.26 38.98
C THR A 660 -22.03 -17.49 37.67
N THR A 661 -20.81 -17.03 37.37
CA THR A 661 -20.48 -16.46 36.07
C THR A 661 -19.70 -17.49 35.27
N TYR A 662 -20.26 -17.89 34.14
CA TYR A 662 -19.59 -18.77 33.19
C TYR A 662 -18.89 -17.94 32.12
N THR A 663 -17.65 -18.30 31.83
CA THR A 663 -16.85 -17.77 30.73
C THR A 663 -16.73 -18.86 29.67
N VAL A 664 -17.18 -18.58 28.44
CA VAL A 664 -16.86 -19.40 27.28
C VAL A 664 -15.59 -18.88 26.63
N THR A 665 -14.67 -19.79 26.35
CA THR A 665 -13.51 -19.58 25.48
C THR A 665 -13.79 -20.27 24.15
N ALA A 666 -13.93 -19.49 23.08
CA ALA A 666 -14.16 -19.97 21.73
C ALA A 666 -12.86 -19.89 20.94
N THR A 667 -12.53 -20.96 20.20
CA THR A 667 -11.28 -21.06 19.42
C THR A 667 -11.55 -21.35 17.95
N LEU A 668 -10.94 -20.57 17.07
CA LEU A 668 -10.94 -20.76 15.61
C LEU A 668 -9.51 -20.64 15.09
N GLY A 669 -8.91 -21.76 14.70
CA GLY A 669 -7.49 -21.82 14.33
C GLY A 669 -6.60 -21.28 15.46
N SER A 670 -5.87 -20.20 15.20
CA SER A 670 -5.01 -19.53 16.20
C SER A 670 -5.73 -18.49 17.05
N CYS A 671 -6.97 -18.10 16.70
CA CYS A 671 -7.71 -17.08 17.43
C CYS A 671 -8.46 -17.65 18.62
N VAL A 672 -8.38 -16.94 19.74
CA VAL A 672 -9.09 -17.26 20.97
C VAL A 672 -9.83 -16.00 21.44
N LYS A 673 -11.13 -16.12 21.65
CA LYS A 673 -11.96 -15.06 22.23
C LYS A 673 -12.79 -15.61 23.37
N THR A 674 -13.13 -14.73 24.31
CA THR A 674 -13.95 -15.09 25.46
C THR A 674 -15.21 -14.24 25.53
N SER A 675 -16.29 -14.81 26.04
CA SER A 675 -17.52 -14.10 26.43
C SER A 675 -18.02 -14.68 27.74
N THR A 676 -18.80 -13.90 28.49
CA THR A 676 -19.34 -14.33 29.79
C THR A 676 -20.86 -14.29 29.81
N VAL A 677 -21.44 -15.11 30.68
CA VAL A 677 -22.85 -15.07 31.09
C VAL A 677 -22.92 -15.26 32.60
N SER A 678 -23.63 -14.36 33.28
CA SER A 678 -23.84 -14.45 34.73
C SER A 678 -25.24 -14.97 35.04
N ILE A 679 -25.29 -16.08 35.77
CA ILE A 679 -26.52 -16.61 36.36
C ILE A 679 -26.56 -16.18 37.81
N ARG A 680 -27.53 -15.32 38.15
CA ARG A 680 -27.84 -14.97 39.53
C ARG A 680 -28.98 -15.83 40.04
N ILE A 681 -28.92 -16.19 41.31
CA ILE A 681 -29.85 -17.11 41.95
C ILE A 681 -30.78 -16.36 42.91
N LYS A 682 -32.07 -16.58 42.71
CA LYS A 682 -33.15 -16.24 43.63
C LYS A 682 -33.16 -17.26 44.76
N ALA A 683 -33.31 -16.79 46.00
CA ALA A 683 -33.35 -17.69 47.14
C ALA A 683 -34.67 -18.47 47.12
N ASN A 684 -34.62 -19.81 47.15
CA ASN A 684 -35.83 -20.62 47.26
C ASN A 684 -36.49 -20.37 48.64
N PRO A 685 -37.83 -20.37 48.75
CA PRO A 685 -38.48 -20.33 50.06
C PRO A 685 -38.12 -21.58 50.86
N VAL A 686 -37.97 -21.43 52.18
CA VAL A 686 -37.84 -22.58 53.07
C VAL A 686 -39.26 -23.08 53.35
N VAL A 687 -39.49 -24.37 53.20
CA VAL A 687 -40.78 -25.03 53.48
C VAL A 687 -40.52 -26.24 54.38
N ASN A 688 -41.41 -26.42 55.35
CA ASN A 688 -41.44 -27.59 56.21
C ASN A 688 -42.92 -27.88 56.52
N ALA A 689 -43.44 -29.01 56.07
CA ALA A 689 -44.83 -29.43 56.24
C ALA A 689 -45.15 -29.82 57.70
N GLY A 690 -44.15 -29.91 58.57
CA GLY A 690 -44.27 -30.35 59.95
C GLY A 690 -44.28 -31.88 60.06
N PRO A 691 -44.25 -32.42 61.28
CA PRO A 691 -44.21 -33.86 61.48
C PRO A 691 -45.54 -34.53 61.09
N ASP A 692 -45.45 -35.78 60.66
CA ASP A 692 -46.59 -36.67 60.45
C ASP A 692 -47.52 -36.73 61.67
N LYS A 693 -48.81 -36.93 61.41
CA LYS A 693 -49.88 -36.94 62.42
C LYS A 693 -50.73 -38.20 62.34
N THR A 694 -51.39 -38.50 63.45
CA THR A 694 -52.33 -39.62 63.55
C THR A 694 -53.64 -39.14 64.15
N ILE A 695 -54.75 -39.51 63.52
CA ILE A 695 -56.12 -39.20 63.96
C ILE A 695 -56.97 -40.47 64.00
N VAL A 696 -58.08 -40.41 64.75
CA VAL A 696 -59.15 -41.42 64.65
C VAL A 696 -60.17 -40.98 63.59
N ASP A 697 -60.82 -41.93 62.94
CA ASP A 697 -61.83 -41.66 61.91
C ASP A 697 -62.90 -40.67 62.40
N GLY A 698 -63.22 -39.69 61.55
CA GLY A 698 -64.10 -38.57 61.86
C GLY A 698 -63.44 -37.40 62.63
N ALA A 699 -62.27 -37.58 63.24
CA ALA A 699 -61.55 -36.49 63.90
C ALA A 699 -60.76 -35.61 62.91
N SER A 700 -60.45 -34.38 63.31
CA SER A 700 -59.60 -33.47 62.54
C SER A 700 -58.29 -33.18 63.28
N VAL A 701 -57.24 -32.85 62.53
CA VAL A 701 -55.94 -32.45 63.08
C VAL A 701 -55.42 -31.21 62.38
N GLN A 702 -54.76 -30.33 63.14
CA GLN A 702 -54.07 -29.18 62.58
C GLN A 702 -52.69 -29.60 62.06
N LEU A 703 -52.44 -29.40 60.77
CA LEU A 703 -51.10 -29.47 60.21
C LEU A 703 -50.34 -28.22 60.66
N ASN A 704 -49.06 -28.37 60.99
CA ASN A 704 -48.23 -27.27 61.50
C ASN A 704 -47.08 -27.03 60.53
N GLY A 705 -47.43 -26.62 59.32
CA GLY A 705 -46.45 -26.20 58.34
C GLY A 705 -45.75 -24.92 58.78
N SER A 706 -44.51 -24.75 58.35
CA SER A 706 -43.74 -23.54 58.53
C SER A 706 -42.98 -23.22 57.26
N GLY A 707 -42.61 -21.95 57.11
CA GLY A 707 -41.80 -21.53 55.99
C GLY A 707 -41.33 -20.09 56.14
N ASN A 708 -40.17 -19.79 55.56
CA ASN A 708 -39.58 -18.46 55.53
C ASN A 708 -39.57 -17.94 54.09
N ASN A 709 -39.69 -16.62 53.93
CA ASN A 709 -39.77 -15.92 52.64
C ASN A 709 -40.94 -16.36 51.76
N ALA A 710 -42.05 -16.80 52.36
CA ALA A 710 -43.27 -17.20 51.66
C ALA A 710 -44.19 -16.01 51.37
N THR A 711 -44.69 -15.88 50.14
CA THR A 711 -45.80 -14.99 49.78
C THR A 711 -47.12 -15.71 49.61
N SER A 712 -47.07 -17.00 49.27
CA SER A 712 -48.26 -17.86 49.21
C SER A 712 -47.90 -19.27 49.60
N VAL A 713 -48.87 -19.96 50.20
CA VAL A 713 -48.79 -21.37 50.58
C VAL A 713 -50.09 -22.04 50.15
N PHE A 714 -50.00 -23.26 49.65
CA PHE A 714 -51.15 -24.10 49.38
C PHE A 714 -50.81 -25.57 49.58
N TRP A 715 -51.80 -26.33 50.04
CA TRP A 715 -51.67 -27.75 50.33
C TRP A 715 -52.50 -28.58 49.36
N THR A 716 -51.96 -29.73 48.96
CA THR A 716 -52.65 -30.69 48.09
C THR A 716 -52.56 -32.11 48.68
N PRO A 717 -53.63 -32.93 48.64
CA PRO A 717 -54.97 -32.63 48.10
C PRO A 717 -55.80 -31.72 49.04
N ALA A 718 -56.52 -30.75 48.47
CA ALA A 718 -57.28 -29.75 49.24
C ALA A 718 -58.66 -30.22 49.73
N ALA A 719 -59.20 -31.33 49.20
CA ALA A 719 -60.60 -31.73 49.38
C ALA A 719 -60.99 -31.98 50.85
N SER A 720 -60.06 -32.49 51.65
CA SER A 720 -60.23 -32.79 53.08
C SER A 720 -59.56 -31.76 53.99
N LEU A 721 -59.21 -30.59 53.46
CA LEU A 721 -58.54 -29.52 54.19
C LEU A 721 -59.50 -28.32 54.35
N THR A 722 -59.57 -27.79 55.57
CA THR A 722 -60.12 -26.45 55.81
C THR A 722 -58.99 -25.44 55.89
N ASN A 723 -59.12 -24.31 55.18
CA ASN A 723 -58.08 -23.29 55.03
C ASN A 723 -56.79 -23.82 54.37
N ALA A 724 -56.91 -24.58 53.28
CA ALA A 724 -55.79 -25.22 52.56
C ALA A 724 -54.68 -24.27 52.05
N ASN A 725 -54.89 -22.95 52.10
CA ASN A 725 -53.93 -21.92 51.68
C ASN A 725 -53.25 -21.20 52.87
N THR A 726 -53.22 -21.82 54.05
CA THR A 726 -52.49 -21.30 55.22
C THR A 726 -51.37 -22.25 55.63
N PHE A 727 -50.45 -21.79 56.48
CA PHE A 727 -49.43 -22.64 57.09
C PHE A 727 -50.00 -23.69 58.03
N THR A 728 -51.21 -23.45 58.56
CA THR A 728 -51.83 -24.28 59.59
C THR A 728 -53.24 -24.75 59.22
N PRO A 729 -53.41 -25.47 58.09
CA PRO A 729 -54.71 -25.97 57.68
C PRO A 729 -55.18 -27.08 58.63
N ILE A 730 -56.50 -27.30 58.67
CA ILE A 730 -57.09 -28.40 59.43
C ILE A 730 -57.40 -29.53 58.45
N ALA A 731 -56.79 -30.69 58.68
CA ALA A 731 -56.99 -31.90 57.90
C ALA A 731 -58.03 -32.81 58.55
N GLN A 732 -59.00 -33.28 57.77
CA GLN A 732 -60.00 -34.28 58.15
C GLN A 732 -60.16 -35.35 57.04
N PRO A 733 -59.11 -36.12 56.71
CA PRO A 733 -59.23 -37.18 55.73
C PRO A 733 -59.98 -38.40 56.28
N SER A 734 -60.69 -39.11 55.41
CA SER A 734 -61.37 -40.39 55.73
C SER A 734 -60.46 -41.63 55.56
N ALA A 735 -59.25 -41.43 55.03
CA ALA A 735 -58.23 -42.46 54.86
C ALA A 735 -56.83 -41.84 54.98
N THR A 736 -55.79 -42.63 55.27
CA THR A 736 -54.41 -42.13 55.34
C THR A 736 -54.04 -41.35 54.07
N THR A 737 -53.69 -40.08 54.25
CA THR A 737 -53.49 -39.12 53.14
C THR A 737 -52.16 -38.39 53.33
N THR A 738 -51.35 -38.34 52.27
CA THR A 738 -50.16 -37.48 52.21
C THR A 738 -50.58 -36.10 51.71
N TYR A 739 -50.28 -35.06 52.49
CA TYR A 739 -50.49 -33.68 52.08
C TYR A 739 -49.16 -33.04 51.71
N THR A 740 -49.04 -32.59 50.46
CA THR A 740 -47.90 -31.81 49.97
C THR A 740 -48.16 -30.33 50.13
N MET A 741 -47.33 -29.67 50.92
CA MET A 741 -47.26 -28.23 51.10
C MET A 741 -46.40 -27.63 49.99
N THR A 742 -46.93 -26.68 49.24
CA THR A 742 -46.16 -25.87 48.27
C THR A 742 -46.13 -24.43 48.72
N VAL A 743 -44.94 -23.83 48.73
CA VAL A 743 -44.72 -22.43 49.09
C VAL A 743 -44.10 -21.70 47.90
N ASN A 744 -44.65 -20.54 47.56
CA ASN A 744 -44.03 -19.60 46.62
C ASN A 744 -43.52 -18.37 47.37
N ASN A 745 -42.45 -17.75 46.88
CA ASN A 745 -41.95 -16.47 47.38
C ASN A 745 -42.28 -15.29 46.45
N SER A 746 -41.91 -14.07 46.87
CA SER A 746 -42.09 -12.83 46.10
C SER A 746 -41.26 -12.78 44.81
N GLU A 747 -40.22 -13.61 44.72
CA GLU A 747 -39.33 -13.69 43.56
C GLU A 747 -39.80 -14.74 42.53
N GLY A 748 -40.89 -15.46 42.80
CA GLY A 748 -41.48 -16.47 41.91
C GLY A 748 -40.85 -17.87 42.01
N CYS A 749 -40.08 -18.17 43.06
CA CYS A 749 -39.52 -19.48 43.33
C CYS A 749 -40.42 -20.32 44.22
N THR A 750 -40.43 -21.63 43.96
CA THR A 750 -41.35 -22.59 44.58
C THR A 750 -40.58 -23.69 45.30
N SER A 751 -41.00 -24.03 46.52
CA SER A 751 -40.47 -25.19 47.26
C SER A 751 -41.63 -26.04 47.77
N THR A 752 -41.40 -27.35 47.90
CA THR A 752 -42.39 -28.31 48.41
C THR A 752 -41.85 -29.14 49.56
N ASP A 753 -42.73 -29.53 50.48
CA ASP A 753 -42.50 -30.55 51.50
C ASP A 753 -43.82 -31.28 51.77
N ASP A 754 -43.80 -32.45 52.41
CA ASP A 754 -45.00 -33.25 52.67
C ASP A 754 -45.14 -33.71 54.11
N ALA A 755 -46.39 -33.89 54.55
CA ALA A 755 -46.74 -34.46 55.84
C ALA A 755 -47.86 -35.50 55.67
N VAL A 756 -47.72 -36.63 56.33
CA VAL A 756 -48.68 -37.74 56.27
C VAL A 756 -49.63 -37.68 57.45
N VAL A 757 -50.94 -37.70 57.18
CA VAL A 757 -51.98 -37.88 58.20
C VAL A 757 -52.49 -39.30 58.13
N THR A 758 -52.16 -40.11 59.13
CA THR A 758 -52.61 -41.50 59.27
C THR A 758 -53.96 -41.56 59.99
N VAL A 759 -54.94 -42.24 59.38
CA VAL A 759 -56.30 -42.39 59.94
C VAL A 759 -56.49 -43.76 60.56
N ILE A 760 -56.82 -43.80 61.85
CA ILE A 760 -57.15 -45.03 62.60
C ILE A 760 -58.69 -45.18 62.65
N PRO A 761 -59.28 -46.28 62.17
CA PRO A 761 -60.73 -46.52 62.23
C PRO A 761 -61.32 -46.48 63.65
N TYR A 762 -62.59 -46.05 63.81
CA TYR A 762 -63.28 -46.04 65.11
C TYR A 762 -63.40 -47.47 65.72
N CYS A 763 -63.09 -47.59 67.01
CA CYS A 763 -62.79 -48.88 67.64
C CYS A 763 -63.98 -49.59 68.33
N VAL A 764 -65.02 -48.87 68.76
CA VAL A 764 -66.11 -49.41 69.59
C VAL A 764 -67.44 -48.84 69.11
N LYS A 765 -68.44 -49.68 68.84
CA LYS A 765 -69.80 -49.24 68.48
C LYS A 765 -70.81 -50.09 69.21
N VAL A 766 -71.41 -49.54 70.27
CA VAL A 766 -72.43 -50.24 71.06
C VAL A 766 -73.76 -50.17 70.32
N MET A 767 -74.29 -51.33 69.93
CA MET A 767 -75.64 -51.39 69.37
C MET A 767 -76.64 -51.22 70.51
N ASN A 768 -77.60 -50.32 70.37
CA ASN A 768 -78.57 -50.01 71.44
C ASN A 768 -79.83 -50.90 71.37
N ALA A 769 -79.87 -51.89 70.48
CA ALA A 769 -80.94 -52.89 70.43
C ALA A 769 -80.44 -54.22 69.86
N PHE A 770 -81.07 -55.32 70.26
CA PHE A 770 -80.89 -56.64 69.65
C PHE A 770 -82.16 -57.50 69.85
N THR A 771 -82.35 -58.52 69.01
CA THR A 771 -83.58 -59.32 68.90
C THR A 771 -83.30 -60.81 69.19
N PRO A 772 -83.14 -61.22 70.45
CA PRO A 772 -82.85 -62.61 70.82
C PRO A 772 -84.06 -63.54 70.69
N ASN A 773 -84.48 -63.81 69.45
CA ASN A 773 -85.65 -64.62 69.06
C ASN A 773 -85.26 -66.00 68.47
N GLY A 774 -83.97 -66.26 68.22
CA GLY A 774 -83.42 -67.50 67.72
C GLY A 774 -83.42 -67.66 66.19
N ASP A 775 -83.61 -66.58 65.43
CA ASP A 775 -83.61 -66.60 63.95
C ASP A 775 -82.20 -66.50 63.33
N GLY A 776 -81.16 -66.35 64.15
CA GLY A 776 -79.76 -66.21 63.74
C GLY A 776 -79.34 -64.76 63.43
N ILE A 777 -80.25 -63.79 63.48
CA ILE A 777 -80.03 -62.38 63.16
C ILE A 777 -80.22 -61.53 64.42
N ASN A 778 -79.18 -60.78 64.80
CA ASN A 778 -79.19 -59.93 66.00
C ASN A 778 -79.59 -60.66 67.30
N ASP A 779 -79.37 -61.98 67.37
CA ASP A 779 -79.65 -62.78 68.55
C ASP A 779 -78.74 -62.48 69.74
N ARG A 780 -77.64 -61.77 69.49
CA ARG A 780 -76.64 -61.41 70.49
C ARG A 780 -76.38 -59.92 70.49
N TRP A 781 -76.13 -59.38 71.67
CA TRP A 781 -75.87 -57.96 71.81
C TRP A 781 -74.43 -57.61 71.36
N LEU A 782 -74.31 -56.85 70.28
CA LEU A 782 -73.02 -56.43 69.73
C LEU A 782 -72.58 -55.10 70.35
N VAL A 783 -71.44 -55.14 71.04
CA VAL A 783 -70.79 -53.98 71.68
C VAL A 783 -69.58 -53.49 70.85
N THR A 784 -69.04 -54.35 69.98
CA THR A 784 -67.94 -54.02 69.06
C THR A 784 -68.24 -54.50 67.64
N ASN A 785 -67.64 -53.85 66.65
CA ASN A 785 -67.80 -54.18 65.23
C ASN A 785 -66.65 -55.06 64.68
N GLY A 786 -66.02 -55.88 65.53
CA GLY A 786 -64.95 -56.81 65.12
C GLY A 786 -63.54 -56.23 65.01
N ASN A 787 -63.29 -54.97 65.39
CA ASN A 787 -61.95 -54.37 65.38
C ASN A 787 -61.11 -54.76 66.63
N ALA A 788 -59.88 -55.22 66.42
CA ALA A 788 -58.97 -55.77 67.45
C ALA A 788 -58.19 -54.72 68.26
N CYS A 789 -58.83 -53.62 68.68
CA CYS A 789 -58.18 -52.53 69.41
C CYS A 789 -58.59 -52.44 70.90
N THR A 790 -59.36 -53.41 71.40
CA THR A 790 -59.62 -53.62 72.83
C THR A 790 -59.01 -54.95 73.26
N ASP A 791 -58.32 -55.00 74.39
CA ASP A 791 -57.79 -56.24 74.99
C ASP A 791 -58.77 -56.84 76.02
N GLN A 792 -59.64 -56.01 76.61
CA GLN A 792 -60.65 -56.45 77.58
C GLN A 792 -61.89 -55.54 77.55
N ILE A 793 -63.08 -56.16 77.58
CA ILE A 793 -64.37 -55.45 77.65
C ILE A 793 -65.12 -55.92 78.89
N THR A 794 -65.34 -55.05 79.87
CA THR A 794 -66.18 -55.37 81.03
C THR A 794 -67.56 -54.79 80.84
N VAL A 795 -68.60 -55.63 80.93
CA VAL A 795 -70.00 -55.26 80.73
C VAL A 795 -70.81 -55.59 81.96
N LYS A 796 -71.67 -54.66 82.38
CA LYS A 796 -72.76 -54.86 83.34
C LYS A 796 -74.06 -54.34 82.76
N VAL A 797 -75.10 -55.17 82.79
CA VAL A 797 -76.45 -54.81 82.36
C VAL A 797 -77.40 -54.89 83.53
N PHE A 798 -78.25 -53.89 83.67
CA PHE A 798 -79.16 -53.67 84.79
C PHE A 798 -80.60 -53.61 84.27
N ASN A 799 -81.54 -54.18 85.03
CA ASN A 799 -82.96 -53.94 84.80
C ASN A 799 -83.36 -52.54 85.31
N ARG A 800 -84.62 -52.16 85.06
CA ARG A 800 -85.19 -50.86 85.47
C ARG A 800 -85.17 -50.58 86.99
N TYR A 801 -84.96 -51.60 87.82
CA TYR A 801 -84.89 -51.50 89.28
C TYR A 801 -83.44 -51.45 89.80
N GLY A 802 -82.44 -51.42 88.91
CA GLY A 802 -81.02 -51.38 89.26
C GLY A 802 -80.41 -52.73 89.61
N ALA A 803 -81.12 -53.85 89.43
CA ALA A 803 -80.57 -55.17 89.64
C ALA A 803 -79.78 -55.65 88.40
N VAL A 804 -78.61 -56.24 88.62
CA VAL A 804 -77.75 -56.79 87.55
C VAL A 804 -78.41 -58.03 86.93
N VAL A 805 -78.65 -57.98 85.63
CA VAL A 805 -79.21 -59.08 84.82
C VAL A 805 -78.20 -59.72 83.88
N TYR A 806 -77.04 -59.09 83.68
CA TYR A 806 -75.91 -59.69 82.98
C TYR A 806 -74.61 -59.01 83.41
N GLU A 807 -73.54 -59.79 83.58
CA GLU A 807 -72.20 -59.29 83.87
C GLU A 807 -71.16 -60.19 83.20
N ASN A 808 -70.21 -59.58 82.50
CA ASN A 808 -69.08 -60.28 81.91
C ASN A 808 -67.84 -59.38 81.96
N ASN A 809 -66.75 -59.86 82.58
CA ASN A 809 -65.50 -59.11 82.72
C ASN A 809 -64.63 -59.14 81.47
N ASN A 810 -64.98 -59.97 80.48
CA ASN A 810 -64.37 -60.00 79.17
C ASN A 810 -65.43 -60.36 78.10
N TYR A 811 -66.33 -59.42 77.86
CA TYR A 811 -67.46 -59.56 76.96
C TYR A 811 -67.03 -59.75 75.50
N GLN A 812 -67.53 -60.81 74.87
CA GLN A 812 -67.20 -61.20 73.50
C GLN A 812 -68.45 -61.18 72.61
N ASN A 813 -69.30 -60.15 72.75
CA ASN A 813 -70.56 -60.01 72.01
C ASN A 813 -71.47 -61.26 72.13
N ASP A 814 -71.54 -61.83 73.33
CA ASP A 814 -72.10 -63.16 73.58
C ASP A 814 -73.42 -63.17 74.35
N TRP A 815 -73.92 -62.02 74.81
CA TRP A 815 -75.17 -62.00 75.57
C TRP A 815 -76.38 -62.21 74.67
N ASP A 816 -77.16 -63.25 74.98
CA ASP A 816 -78.37 -63.67 74.27
C ASP A 816 -79.68 -63.19 74.94
N GLY A 817 -79.58 -62.21 75.83
CA GLY A 817 -80.73 -61.67 76.57
C GLY A 817 -81.30 -62.62 77.62
N LYS A 818 -80.55 -63.61 78.12
CA LYS A 818 -80.97 -64.45 79.25
C LYS A 818 -80.35 -64.01 80.57
N TYR A 819 -81.06 -64.28 81.67
CA TYR A 819 -80.58 -64.21 83.04
C TYR A 819 -80.95 -65.50 83.78
N LYS A 820 -79.95 -66.18 84.36
CA LYS A 820 -80.11 -67.49 85.03
C LYS A 820 -80.82 -68.54 84.15
N GLY A 821 -80.47 -68.58 82.86
CA GLY A 821 -80.99 -69.54 81.90
C GLY A 821 -82.40 -69.25 81.37
N LYS A 822 -83.08 -68.21 81.85
CA LYS A 822 -84.39 -67.77 81.36
C LYS A 822 -84.28 -66.46 80.58
N PRO A 823 -85.08 -66.24 79.52
CA PRO A 823 -85.15 -64.94 78.86
C PRO A 823 -85.52 -63.84 79.86
N VAL A 824 -84.80 -62.71 79.83
CA VAL A 824 -85.25 -61.50 80.53
C VAL A 824 -86.45 -60.90 79.81
N ALA A 825 -87.32 -60.15 80.50
CA ALA A 825 -88.49 -59.56 79.87
C ALA A 825 -88.10 -58.57 78.76
N ASP A 826 -88.92 -58.43 77.73
CA ASP A 826 -88.68 -57.45 76.68
C ASP A 826 -88.80 -56.03 77.23
N GLY A 827 -88.00 -55.13 76.69
CA GLY A 827 -87.89 -53.75 77.15
C GLY A 827 -86.46 -53.25 77.26
N THR A 828 -86.33 -52.04 77.82
CA THR A 828 -85.06 -51.33 77.91
C THR A 828 -84.30 -51.70 79.18
N TYR A 829 -83.03 -52.04 78.99
CA TYR A 829 -82.04 -52.31 80.03
C TYR A 829 -80.95 -51.26 79.97
N TYR A 830 -80.30 -51.01 81.10
CA TYR A 830 -79.22 -50.03 81.18
C TYR A 830 -77.89 -50.74 81.29
N TYR A 831 -76.87 -50.27 80.59
CA TYR A 831 -75.54 -50.85 80.67
C TYR A 831 -74.49 -49.88 81.20
N VAL A 832 -73.49 -50.46 81.84
CA VAL A 832 -72.20 -49.83 82.08
C VAL A 832 -71.15 -50.75 81.46
N ILE A 833 -70.41 -50.21 80.49
CA ILE A 833 -69.34 -50.91 79.79
C ILE A 833 -68.03 -50.19 80.10
N GLN A 834 -66.96 -50.94 80.24
CA GLN A 834 -65.62 -50.41 80.45
C GLN A 834 -64.67 -51.11 79.46
N TYR A 835 -64.19 -50.36 78.48
CA TYR A 835 -63.24 -50.83 77.48
C TYR A 835 -61.83 -50.59 77.97
N ARG A 836 -60.98 -51.63 77.97
CA ARG A 836 -59.54 -51.45 78.00
C ARG A 836 -59.04 -51.50 76.56
N LEU A 837 -58.44 -50.40 76.11
CA LEU A 837 -57.82 -50.32 74.80
C LEU A 837 -56.48 -51.06 74.83
N ILE A 838 -55.99 -51.53 73.69
CA ILE A 838 -54.62 -52.09 73.57
C ILE A 838 -53.52 -51.12 74.04
N SER A 839 -53.82 -49.83 74.14
CA SER A 839 -52.93 -48.80 74.72
C SER A 839 -52.91 -48.78 76.26
N GLY A 840 -53.66 -49.67 76.92
CA GLY A 840 -53.81 -49.73 78.38
C GLY A 840 -54.76 -48.70 78.98
N ARG A 841 -55.28 -47.74 78.18
CA ARG A 841 -56.27 -46.75 78.62
C ARG A 841 -57.64 -47.39 78.77
N THR A 842 -58.32 -47.07 79.87
CA THR A 842 -59.67 -47.55 80.15
C THR A 842 -60.71 -46.47 79.86
N VAL A 843 -61.74 -46.80 79.08
CA VAL A 843 -62.79 -45.88 78.64
C VAL A 843 -64.16 -46.41 79.09
N PRO A 844 -64.94 -45.68 79.90
CA PRO A 844 -66.29 -46.08 80.27
C PRO A 844 -67.30 -45.67 79.18
N ALA A 845 -68.32 -46.49 78.96
CA ALA A 845 -69.54 -46.14 78.25
C ALA A 845 -70.77 -46.53 79.06
N LYS A 846 -71.79 -45.69 79.01
CA LYS A 846 -73.08 -45.93 79.65
C LYS A 846 -74.16 -45.64 78.64
N GLY A 847 -75.27 -46.34 78.74
CA GLY A 847 -76.40 -46.18 77.84
C GLY A 847 -77.45 -47.23 78.11
N ASP A 848 -78.32 -47.39 77.13
CA ASP A 848 -79.40 -48.37 77.18
C ASP A 848 -79.34 -49.34 76.01
N VAL A 849 -79.76 -50.56 76.27
CA VAL A 849 -79.95 -51.61 75.28
C VAL A 849 -81.39 -52.10 75.37
N THR A 850 -82.09 -52.05 74.26
CA THR A 850 -83.48 -52.50 74.16
C THR A 850 -83.52 -53.92 73.62
N ILE A 851 -84.22 -54.79 74.35
CA ILE A 851 -84.52 -56.15 73.91
C ILE A 851 -85.92 -56.16 73.31
N LEU A 852 -86.03 -56.65 72.07
CA LEU A 852 -87.25 -56.77 71.28
C LEU A 852 -87.34 -58.22 70.80
N ARG A 853 -88.32 -59.01 71.25
CA ARG A 853 -88.51 -60.39 70.79
C ARG A 853 -89.84 -60.60 70.10
#